data_AF-A0A1H2CJS9-F1
#
_entry.id   AF-A0A1H2CJS9-F1
#
_cell.length_a   1.000
_cell.length_b   1.000
_cell.length_c   1.000
_cell.angle_alpha   90.00
_cell.angle_beta   90.00
_cell.angle_gamma   90.00
#
_symmetry.space_group_name_H-M   'P 1'
#
loop_
_entity.id
_entity.type
_entity.pdbx_description
1 polymer ?
#
loop_
_entity_poly.entity_id
_entity_poly.type
_entity_poly.pdbx_seq_one_letter_code
_entity_poly.pdbx_strand_id
1 'polypeptide(L)'
;MGGIAGLAAFAVSALAVWPRKSAAEVVELPAAAEGLLAAEGYLARETLAYWREQAKRRRITTPAPARVSWQWAGPDVAAPPSEVAGDESVVALLSDRVVSQLRRDLYEVLPVPGRIVILGGPGAGKTTAMLLLLIDVLAARADAGQGADEALLGPVPAWLTLGGWDPDAAGLLDYAASVLNRDYPGLAAHAGPGTASELLRSGRIALFLDGLDEMPDGVRGPALEAIDRTASRVVRVVVTSRPDEYQTGSELHRLWDAAVIEVQPVDLEHACEFLLFQQTGARRAEWETVTDHMRSHPDGVTSRTLRNPLALGLARDIYTHTDATPQALLGYPNSDALLKHLLIRSLAVAYPDPDERAQAVRWLSWIAKNLGGHRDIHWWEICELIANADPNSQTLRNAIGRVARLTALFVGGPVGGIGKNPAALILRRPTRQEIRNMMVTGVWYGLGAGLGGGLIVNRGLGLGGGVAIWLVVGIGIWLSSSLYDLLSLWSQPLPAARTAAPGDVFTEDRERAIVFGIALGGIFGILSGLVAGVVVGLLSGFAFGLVFGSIAALVVGSVAGFVFGLGPAVELAWMERFLALRGVTVRFMPLLQTALEKQVLRQAGAVYQFRHAALQDLLAATEPVQIKGTGASSG
;
A
#
# COMPACT_ATOMS: atom_id res chain seq x y z
N MET A 1 54.00 -3.08 11.18
CA MET A 1 53.69 -3.41 9.77
C MET A 1 52.85 -4.69 9.59
N GLY A 2 52.42 -5.42 10.65
CA GLY A 2 51.65 -6.67 10.49
C GLY A 2 50.13 -6.54 10.28
N GLY A 3 49.50 -5.42 10.65
CA GLY A 3 48.04 -5.27 10.62
C GLY A 3 47.43 -5.01 9.24
N ILE A 4 48.18 -4.36 8.33
CA ILE A 4 47.68 -3.98 7.00
C ILE A 4 47.72 -5.17 6.02
N ALA A 5 48.70 -6.07 6.17
CA ALA A 5 48.80 -7.29 5.37
C ALA A 5 47.68 -8.30 5.68
N GLY A 6 47.21 -8.34 6.94
CA GLY A 6 46.14 -9.24 7.36
C GLY A 6 44.76 -8.89 6.77
N LEU A 7 44.44 -7.59 6.68
CA LEU A 7 43.17 -7.12 6.10
C LEU A 7 43.10 -7.28 4.58
N ALA A 8 44.23 -7.06 3.88
CA ALA A 8 44.32 -7.32 2.44
C ALA A 8 44.20 -8.83 2.12
N ALA A 9 44.82 -9.69 2.93
CA ALA A 9 44.74 -11.15 2.76
C ALA A 9 43.33 -11.70 3.03
N PHE A 10 42.58 -11.12 3.97
CA PHE A 10 41.20 -11.53 4.25
C PHE A 10 40.24 -11.14 3.11
N ALA A 11 40.40 -9.96 2.52
CA ALA A 11 39.60 -9.49 1.38
C ALA A 11 39.87 -10.32 0.11
N VAL A 12 41.12 -10.70 -0.16
CA VAL A 12 41.49 -11.56 -1.30
C VAL A 12 41.02 -13.01 -1.10
N SER A 13 41.07 -13.52 0.13
CA SER A 13 40.60 -14.88 0.44
C SER A 13 39.06 -15.00 0.39
N ALA A 14 38.33 -13.97 0.81
CA ALA A 14 36.88 -13.92 0.68
C ALA A 14 36.40 -13.86 -0.79
N LEU A 15 37.19 -13.25 -1.68
CA LEU A 15 36.94 -13.21 -3.13
C LEU A 15 37.28 -14.54 -3.84
N ALA A 16 38.21 -15.33 -3.29
CA ALA A 16 38.63 -16.61 -3.86
C ALA A 16 37.71 -17.79 -3.47
N VAL A 17 37.04 -17.73 -2.31
CA VAL A 17 36.14 -18.78 -1.80
C VAL A 17 34.67 -18.52 -2.19
N TRP A 18 34.33 -17.36 -2.77
CA TRP A 18 32.98 -17.12 -3.26
C TRP A 18 32.66 -18.04 -4.45
N PRO A 19 31.61 -18.89 -4.39
CA PRO A 19 31.35 -19.88 -5.41
C PRO A 19 31.15 -19.19 -6.77
N ARG A 20 32.05 -19.48 -7.71
CA ARG A 20 31.86 -19.17 -9.12
C ARG A 20 30.66 -19.98 -9.59
N LYS A 21 29.48 -19.37 -9.62
CA LYS A 21 28.38 -19.90 -10.43
C LYS A 21 28.87 -19.89 -11.87
N SER A 22 29.13 -21.09 -12.36
CA SER A 22 29.33 -21.43 -13.76
C SER A 22 28.31 -20.68 -14.59
N ALA A 23 28.75 -20.13 -15.72
CA ALA A 23 27.86 -19.59 -16.74
C ALA A 23 26.79 -20.65 -17.01
N ALA A 24 25.54 -20.32 -16.70
CA ALA A 24 24.42 -21.18 -17.00
C ALA A 24 24.37 -21.30 -18.53
N GLU A 25 24.59 -22.53 -18.96
CA GLU A 25 24.34 -23.05 -20.28
C GLU A 25 22.98 -22.55 -20.79
N VAL A 26 22.99 -21.93 -21.96
CA VAL A 26 21.78 -21.55 -22.69
C VAL A 26 21.20 -22.84 -23.28
N VAL A 27 20.26 -23.45 -22.58
CA VAL A 27 19.43 -24.62 -22.93
C VAL A 27 18.13 -24.39 -22.16
N GLU A 28 16.89 -24.37 -22.66
CA GLU A 28 16.23 -24.63 -23.94
C GLU A 28 14.82 -23.98 -23.83
N LEU A 29 14.22 -23.55 -24.93
CA LEU A 29 12.90 -22.89 -24.99
C LEU A 29 11.68 -23.62 -24.34
N PRO A 30 11.64 -24.95 -24.08
CA PRO A 30 10.52 -25.61 -23.42
C PRO A 30 10.40 -25.33 -21.91
N ALA A 31 11.52 -25.20 -21.17
CA ALA A 31 11.52 -25.03 -19.72
C ALA A 31 10.97 -23.65 -19.28
N ALA A 32 11.15 -22.64 -20.13
CA ALA A 32 10.63 -21.29 -19.89
C ALA A 32 9.09 -21.24 -20.07
N ALA A 33 8.56 -21.97 -21.05
CA ALA A 33 7.12 -22.06 -21.26
C ALA A 33 6.44 -22.80 -20.10
N GLU A 34 6.97 -23.95 -19.69
CA GLU A 34 6.47 -24.69 -18.52
C GLU A 34 6.54 -23.85 -17.23
N GLY A 35 7.62 -23.10 -17.03
CA GLY A 35 7.75 -22.18 -15.91
C GLY A 35 6.70 -21.06 -15.91
N LEU A 36 6.37 -20.52 -17.09
CA LEU A 36 5.35 -19.48 -17.24
C LEU A 36 3.94 -20.01 -16.96
N LEU A 37 3.63 -21.23 -17.42
CA LEU A 37 2.37 -21.91 -17.13
C LEU A 37 2.22 -22.22 -15.64
N ALA A 38 3.28 -22.71 -15.01
CA ALA A 38 3.29 -22.95 -13.57
C ALA A 38 3.09 -21.64 -12.77
N ALA A 39 3.67 -20.53 -13.23
CA ALA A 39 3.48 -19.22 -12.64
C ALA A 39 2.03 -18.71 -12.78
N GLU A 40 1.42 -18.92 -13.94
CA GLU A 40 0.01 -18.59 -14.21
C GLU A 40 -0.94 -19.38 -13.28
N GLY A 41 -0.73 -20.70 -13.17
CA GLY A 41 -1.48 -21.55 -12.26
C GLY A 41 -1.27 -21.20 -10.78
N TYR A 42 -0.05 -20.82 -10.39
CA TYR A 42 0.24 -20.27 -9.06
C TYR A 42 -0.55 -18.99 -8.81
N LEU A 43 -0.48 -18.02 -9.72
CA LEU A 43 -1.21 -16.75 -9.58
C LEU A 43 -2.71 -16.96 -9.44
N ALA A 44 -3.30 -17.82 -10.27
CA ALA A 44 -4.74 -18.10 -10.24
C ALA A 44 -5.17 -18.69 -8.89
N ARG A 45 -4.45 -19.69 -8.38
CA ARG A 45 -4.77 -20.34 -7.09
C ARG A 45 -4.63 -19.39 -5.91
N GLU A 46 -3.51 -18.67 -5.83
CA GLU A 46 -3.26 -17.73 -4.73
C GLU A 46 -4.27 -16.58 -4.74
N THR A 47 -4.61 -16.06 -5.93
CA THR A 47 -5.60 -15.00 -6.09
C THR A 47 -6.99 -15.48 -5.66
N LEU A 48 -7.40 -16.69 -6.05
CA LEU A 48 -8.69 -17.26 -5.68
C LEU A 48 -8.78 -17.49 -4.16
N ALA A 49 -7.74 -18.08 -3.56
CA ALA A 49 -7.67 -18.34 -2.13
C ALA A 49 -7.79 -17.04 -1.33
N TYR A 50 -7.00 -16.02 -1.71
CA TYR A 50 -7.02 -14.71 -1.08
C TYR A 50 -8.41 -14.05 -1.17
N TRP A 51 -8.99 -13.96 -2.37
CA TRP A 51 -10.24 -13.23 -2.54
C TRP A 51 -11.46 -13.95 -1.99
N ARG A 52 -11.47 -15.29 -1.92
CA ARG A 52 -12.49 -16.04 -1.17
C ARG A 52 -12.43 -15.74 0.32
N GLU A 53 -11.23 -15.69 0.89
CA GLU A 53 -11.05 -15.33 2.29
C GLU A 53 -11.47 -13.87 2.55
N GLN A 54 -11.13 -12.94 1.66
CA GLN A 54 -11.61 -11.56 1.74
C GLN A 54 -13.13 -11.45 1.63
N ALA A 55 -13.77 -12.18 0.70
CA ALA A 55 -15.22 -12.21 0.54
C ALA A 55 -15.92 -12.72 1.82
N LYS A 56 -15.34 -13.77 2.44
CA LYS A 56 -15.81 -14.33 3.71
C LYS A 56 -15.66 -13.34 4.86
N ARG A 57 -14.49 -12.72 5.03
CA ARG A 57 -14.24 -11.70 6.07
C ARG A 57 -15.18 -10.51 5.94
N ARG A 58 -15.48 -10.10 4.70
CA ARG A 58 -16.40 -8.99 4.39
C ARG A 58 -17.88 -9.38 4.50
N ARG A 59 -18.21 -10.64 4.82
CA ARG A 59 -19.59 -11.19 4.88
C ARG A 59 -20.38 -10.97 3.59
N ILE A 60 -19.70 -10.97 2.45
CA ILE A 60 -20.33 -10.77 1.14
C ILE A 60 -21.09 -12.03 0.72
N THR A 61 -20.54 -13.21 1.02
CA THR A 61 -21.12 -14.51 0.65
C THR A 61 -21.96 -15.14 1.76
N THR A 62 -21.99 -14.56 2.97
CA THR A 62 -22.69 -15.15 4.12
C THR A 62 -23.18 -14.06 5.07
N PRO A 63 -24.52 -13.87 5.23
CA PRO A 63 -25.60 -14.52 4.48
C PRO A 63 -25.55 -14.22 2.98
N ALA A 64 -26.36 -14.92 2.16
CA ALA A 64 -26.37 -14.75 0.71
C ALA A 64 -26.43 -13.26 0.31
N PRO A 65 -25.62 -12.81 -0.67
CA PRO A 65 -25.57 -11.41 -1.07
C PRO A 65 -26.94 -10.94 -1.57
N ALA A 66 -27.26 -9.67 -1.35
CA ALA A 66 -28.43 -9.04 -1.97
C ALA A 66 -28.33 -9.19 -3.49
N ARG A 67 -29.44 -9.49 -4.15
CA ARG A 67 -29.50 -9.59 -5.61
C ARG A 67 -29.41 -8.19 -6.20
N VAL A 68 -28.27 -7.88 -6.79
CA VAL A 68 -28.00 -6.60 -7.46
C VAL A 68 -28.05 -6.84 -8.95
N SER A 69 -28.83 -6.04 -9.67
CA SER A 69 -28.88 -6.07 -11.14
C SER A 69 -27.93 -5.03 -11.75
N TRP A 70 -27.67 -5.20 -13.04
CA TRP A 70 -26.95 -4.23 -13.86
C TRP A 70 -27.69 -4.02 -15.18
N GLN A 71 -27.49 -2.84 -15.75
CA GLN A 71 -28.00 -2.46 -17.07
C GLN A 71 -26.88 -1.88 -17.93
N TRP A 72 -27.08 -1.83 -19.24
CA TRP A 72 -26.18 -1.08 -20.12
C TRP A 72 -26.25 0.41 -19.81
N ALA A 73 -25.10 1.09 -19.74
CA ALA A 73 -25.08 2.52 -19.44
C ALA A 73 -25.61 3.36 -20.61
N GLY A 74 -25.98 4.61 -20.33
CA GLY A 74 -26.55 5.53 -21.32
C GLY A 74 -25.60 5.85 -22.48
N PRO A 75 -26.15 6.37 -23.60
CA PRO A 75 -25.39 6.66 -24.83
C PRO A 75 -24.30 7.72 -24.65
N ASP A 76 -24.39 8.53 -23.59
CA ASP A 76 -23.39 9.57 -23.27
C ASP A 76 -22.02 8.98 -22.93
N VAL A 77 -21.99 7.75 -22.39
CA VAL A 77 -20.75 7.09 -21.92
C VAL A 77 -20.52 5.73 -22.58
N ALA A 78 -21.56 5.03 -23.03
CA ALA A 78 -21.48 3.70 -23.61
C ALA A 78 -21.72 3.71 -25.13
N ALA A 79 -20.94 2.92 -25.88
CA ALA A 79 -21.33 2.57 -27.24
C ALA A 79 -22.53 1.60 -27.21
N PRO A 80 -23.36 1.50 -28.26
CA PRO A 80 -24.43 0.53 -28.33
C PRO A 80 -23.92 -0.92 -28.12
N PRO A 81 -24.68 -1.80 -27.43
CA PRO A 81 -24.24 -3.18 -27.21
C PRO A 81 -23.90 -3.95 -28.49
N SER A 82 -24.60 -3.66 -29.60
CA SER A 82 -24.37 -4.28 -30.91
C SER A 82 -22.99 -3.97 -31.49
N GLU A 83 -22.47 -2.76 -31.23
CA GLU A 83 -21.14 -2.36 -31.70
C GLU A 83 -20.02 -3.01 -30.87
N VAL A 84 -20.30 -3.31 -29.60
CA VAL A 84 -19.31 -3.87 -28.67
C VAL A 84 -19.28 -5.40 -28.68
N ALA A 85 -20.46 -6.04 -28.75
CA ALA A 85 -20.59 -7.50 -28.75
C ALA A 85 -20.43 -8.13 -30.14
N GLY A 86 -20.67 -7.37 -31.22
CA GLY A 86 -20.53 -7.84 -32.60
C GLY A 86 -21.60 -8.83 -33.09
N ASP A 87 -22.58 -9.20 -32.25
CA ASP A 87 -23.67 -10.14 -32.57
C ASP A 87 -24.99 -9.66 -31.93
N GLU A 88 -26.03 -9.45 -32.75
CA GLU A 88 -27.36 -9.03 -32.30
C GLU A 88 -28.06 -10.05 -31.38
N SER A 89 -27.77 -11.34 -31.51
CA SER A 89 -28.34 -12.40 -30.66
C SER A 89 -27.83 -12.33 -29.22
N VAL A 90 -26.61 -11.82 -29.05
CA VAL A 90 -25.98 -11.54 -27.75
C VAL A 90 -26.57 -10.30 -27.09
N VAL A 91 -26.96 -9.29 -27.87
CA VAL A 91 -27.55 -8.04 -27.34
C VAL A 91 -28.85 -8.30 -26.57
N ALA A 92 -29.69 -9.23 -27.03
CA ALA A 92 -30.91 -9.64 -26.34
C ALA A 92 -30.66 -10.33 -24.98
N LEU A 93 -29.44 -10.84 -24.76
CA LEU A 93 -29.04 -11.48 -23.50
C LEU A 93 -28.50 -10.48 -22.46
N LEU A 94 -28.18 -9.24 -22.84
CA LEU A 94 -27.45 -8.25 -22.02
C LEU A 94 -28.35 -7.26 -21.25
N SER A 95 -29.68 -7.34 -21.36
CA SER A 95 -30.61 -6.41 -20.69
C SER A 95 -31.17 -6.99 -19.37
N ASP A 96 -31.00 -6.24 -18.27
CA ASP A 96 -31.49 -6.54 -16.92
C ASP A 96 -31.07 -7.92 -16.39
N ARG A 97 -29.83 -7.97 -15.88
CA ARG A 97 -29.18 -9.20 -15.42
C ARG A 97 -28.59 -9.02 -14.03
N VAL A 98 -28.41 -10.13 -13.32
CA VAL A 98 -27.86 -10.12 -11.96
C VAL A 98 -26.34 -10.11 -12.02
N VAL A 99 -25.71 -9.32 -11.15
CA VAL A 99 -24.24 -9.20 -11.03
C VAL A 99 -23.54 -10.56 -10.86
N SER A 100 -24.18 -11.54 -10.23
CA SER A 100 -23.65 -12.88 -10.04
C SER A 100 -23.52 -13.70 -11.34
N GLN A 101 -24.03 -13.22 -12.47
CA GLN A 101 -23.95 -13.87 -13.77
C GLN A 101 -23.05 -13.10 -14.77
N LEU A 102 -22.39 -12.02 -14.33
CA LEU A 102 -21.54 -11.17 -15.17
C LEU A 102 -20.49 -11.93 -15.98
N ARG A 103 -19.98 -13.05 -15.45
CA ARG A 103 -19.02 -13.88 -16.18
C ARG A 103 -19.61 -14.40 -17.50
N ARG A 104 -20.75 -15.09 -17.40
CA ARG A 104 -21.42 -15.74 -18.54
C ARG A 104 -22.11 -14.72 -19.44
N ASP A 105 -22.70 -13.70 -18.84
CA ASP A 105 -23.53 -12.75 -19.59
C ASP A 105 -22.68 -11.72 -20.33
N LEU A 106 -21.50 -11.35 -19.81
CA LEU A 106 -20.68 -10.27 -20.36
C LEU A 106 -19.21 -10.64 -20.54
N TYR A 107 -18.54 -11.15 -19.51
CA TYR A 107 -17.09 -11.36 -19.55
C TYR A 107 -16.66 -12.34 -20.63
N GLU A 108 -17.26 -13.54 -20.68
CA GLU A 108 -16.90 -14.59 -21.65
C GLU A 108 -17.36 -14.26 -23.07
N VAL A 109 -18.41 -13.46 -23.18
CA VAL A 109 -19.05 -13.08 -24.44
C VAL A 109 -18.24 -12.04 -25.21
N LEU A 110 -17.61 -11.10 -24.50
CA LEU A 110 -16.84 -10.05 -25.16
C LEU A 110 -15.61 -10.59 -25.88
N PRO A 111 -15.23 -10.01 -27.03
CA PRO A 111 -13.98 -10.32 -27.71
C PRO A 111 -12.75 -10.19 -26.79
N VAL A 112 -11.65 -10.83 -27.15
CA VAL A 112 -10.36 -10.66 -26.47
C VAL A 112 -9.45 -9.78 -27.34
N PRO A 113 -8.85 -8.70 -26.79
CA PRO A 113 -8.96 -8.21 -25.42
C PRO A 113 -10.24 -7.41 -25.16
N GLY A 114 -11.03 -7.86 -24.19
CA GLY A 114 -12.31 -7.24 -23.81
C GLY A 114 -12.11 -6.07 -22.85
N ARG A 115 -12.95 -5.05 -22.94
CA ARG A 115 -12.95 -3.87 -22.07
C ARG A 115 -14.31 -3.78 -21.37
N ILE A 116 -14.33 -3.81 -20.04
CA ILE A 116 -15.55 -3.67 -19.24
C ILE A 116 -15.39 -2.49 -18.28
N VAL A 117 -16.42 -1.66 -18.19
CA VAL A 117 -16.50 -0.59 -17.19
C VAL A 117 -17.75 -0.81 -16.35
N ILE A 118 -17.58 -0.89 -15.04
CA ILE A 118 -18.65 -1.08 -14.05
C ILE A 118 -18.87 0.26 -13.33
N LEU A 119 -19.96 0.93 -13.70
CA LEU A 119 -20.43 2.18 -13.11
C LEU A 119 -21.43 1.94 -11.98
N GLY A 120 -21.60 2.96 -11.14
CA GLY A 120 -22.60 2.96 -10.07
C GLY A 120 -22.30 4.00 -8.99
N GLY A 121 -23.35 4.46 -8.32
CA GLY A 121 -23.22 5.47 -7.26
C GLY A 121 -22.42 5.00 -6.02
N PRO A 122 -22.23 5.90 -5.05
CA PRO A 122 -21.64 5.55 -3.75
C PRO A 122 -22.44 4.42 -3.07
N GLY A 123 -21.75 3.37 -2.62
CA GLY A 123 -22.39 2.23 -1.96
C GLY A 123 -23.18 1.28 -2.89
N ALA A 124 -23.22 1.53 -4.21
CA ALA A 124 -23.94 0.68 -5.18
C ALA A 124 -23.35 -0.74 -5.33
N GLY A 125 -22.16 -1.00 -4.78
CA GLY A 125 -21.56 -2.34 -4.79
C GLY A 125 -20.66 -2.64 -5.99
N LYS A 126 -20.15 -1.63 -6.71
CA LYS A 126 -19.20 -1.79 -7.84
C LYS A 126 -18.02 -2.71 -7.52
N THR A 127 -17.31 -2.42 -6.44
CA THR A 127 -16.19 -3.23 -5.93
C THR A 127 -16.65 -4.65 -5.59
N THR A 128 -17.85 -4.83 -5.05
CA THR A 128 -18.43 -6.16 -4.78
C THR A 128 -18.75 -6.90 -6.07
N ALA A 129 -19.30 -6.21 -7.07
CA ALA A 129 -19.59 -6.79 -8.39
C ALA A 129 -18.31 -7.28 -9.07
N MET A 130 -17.27 -6.45 -9.08
CA MET A 130 -15.95 -6.81 -9.62
C MET A 130 -15.32 -7.98 -8.85
N LEU A 131 -15.46 -8.01 -7.52
CA LEU A 131 -14.96 -9.10 -6.68
C LEU A 131 -15.66 -10.43 -6.99
N LEU A 132 -16.99 -10.40 -7.10
CA LEU A 132 -17.79 -11.59 -7.43
C LEU A 132 -17.46 -12.11 -8.83
N LEU A 133 -17.30 -11.21 -9.81
CA LEU A 133 -16.84 -11.56 -11.16
C LEU A 133 -15.44 -12.21 -11.12
N LEU A 134 -14.49 -11.62 -10.40
CA LEU A 134 -13.13 -12.16 -10.26
C LEU A 134 -13.14 -13.57 -9.65
N ILE A 135 -13.93 -13.78 -8.58
CA ILE A 135 -14.03 -15.08 -7.92
C ILE A 135 -14.70 -16.11 -8.85
N ASP A 136 -15.76 -15.74 -9.58
CA ASP A 136 -16.48 -16.63 -10.50
C ASP A 136 -15.57 -17.06 -11.67
N VAL A 137 -14.81 -16.13 -12.27
CA VAL A 137 -13.83 -16.44 -13.33
C VAL A 137 -12.75 -17.40 -12.82
N LEU A 138 -12.16 -17.11 -11.66
CA LEU A 138 -11.12 -17.97 -11.10
C LEU A 138 -11.64 -19.33 -10.62
N ALA A 139 -12.88 -19.39 -10.12
CA ALA A 139 -13.53 -20.64 -9.71
C ALA A 139 -13.82 -21.52 -10.93
N ALA A 140 -14.43 -20.97 -11.99
CA ALA A 140 -14.66 -21.69 -13.24
C ALA A 140 -13.35 -22.24 -13.81
N ARG A 141 -12.28 -21.45 -13.73
CA ARG A 141 -10.94 -21.89 -14.15
C ARG A 141 -10.40 -23.06 -13.30
N ALA A 142 -10.61 -23.03 -11.98
CA ALA A 142 -10.18 -24.10 -11.09
C ALA A 142 -10.98 -25.40 -11.33
N ASP A 143 -12.28 -25.28 -11.62
CA ASP A 143 -13.19 -26.40 -11.85
C ASP A 143 -12.90 -27.11 -13.19
N ALA A 144 -12.37 -26.40 -14.19
CA ALA A 144 -12.00 -26.97 -15.48
C ALA A 144 -10.83 -27.98 -15.43
N GLY A 145 -10.06 -28.02 -14.33
CA GLY A 145 -9.06 -29.05 -14.06
C GLY A 145 -7.72 -28.91 -14.81
N GLN A 146 -6.76 -29.78 -14.47
CA GLN A 146 -5.45 -29.87 -15.14
C GLN A 146 -5.61 -30.69 -16.43
N GLY A 147 -5.70 -30.04 -17.59
CA GLY A 147 -5.84 -30.69 -18.90
C GLY A 147 -6.85 -30.02 -19.85
N ALA A 148 -7.60 -29.02 -19.38
CA ALA A 148 -8.32 -28.11 -20.27
C ALA A 148 -7.32 -27.29 -21.10
N ASP A 149 -7.65 -27.03 -22.36
CA ASP A 149 -6.85 -26.14 -23.19
C ASP A 149 -6.80 -24.75 -22.53
N GLU A 150 -5.63 -24.35 -22.06
CA GLU A 150 -5.45 -23.11 -21.30
C GLU A 150 -5.78 -21.88 -22.13
N ALA A 151 -5.74 -21.98 -23.47
CA ALA A 151 -6.23 -20.94 -24.37
C ALA A 151 -7.76 -20.72 -24.24
N LEU A 152 -8.51 -21.76 -23.86
CA LEU A 152 -9.96 -21.69 -23.61
C LEU A 152 -10.30 -21.17 -22.20
N LEU A 153 -9.36 -21.22 -21.25
CA LEU A 153 -9.57 -20.79 -19.86
C LEU A 153 -9.48 -19.26 -19.67
N GLY A 154 -9.11 -18.52 -20.72
CA GLY A 154 -8.98 -17.07 -20.70
C GLY A 154 -7.84 -16.55 -19.81
N PRO A 155 -7.65 -15.23 -19.71
CA PRO A 155 -6.61 -14.64 -18.86
C PRO A 155 -6.93 -14.71 -17.36
N VAL A 156 -5.91 -14.87 -16.51
CA VAL A 156 -6.02 -14.87 -15.05
C VAL A 156 -6.34 -13.46 -14.52
N PRO A 157 -7.47 -13.25 -13.82
CA PRO A 157 -7.79 -11.97 -13.20
C PRO A 157 -6.78 -11.56 -12.12
N ALA A 158 -6.26 -10.34 -12.23
CA ALA A 158 -5.46 -9.68 -11.21
C ALA A 158 -6.16 -8.38 -10.77
N TRP A 159 -6.46 -8.27 -9.48
CA TRP A 159 -7.01 -7.06 -8.88
C TRP A 159 -5.93 -6.00 -8.62
N LEU A 160 -6.16 -4.76 -9.01
CA LEU A 160 -5.29 -3.60 -8.72
C LEU A 160 -6.17 -2.39 -8.35
N THR A 161 -5.70 -1.56 -7.43
CA THR A 161 -6.36 -0.30 -7.06
C THR A 161 -5.71 0.85 -7.83
N LEU A 162 -6.51 1.70 -8.49
CA LEU A 162 -6.00 2.80 -9.32
C LEU A 162 -5.52 4.01 -8.52
N GLY A 163 -5.97 4.19 -7.27
CA GLY A 163 -5.61 5.34 -6.44
C GLY A 163 -4.10 5.53 -6.19
N GLY A 164 -3.30 4.47 -6.32
CA GLY A 164 -1.84 4.50 -6.18
C GLY A 164 -1.05 4.53 -7.49
N TRP A 165 -1.71 4.68 -8.64
CA TRP A 165 -1.06 4.75 -9.95
C TRP A 165 -1.00 6.19 -10.46
N ASP A 166 0.21 6.62 -10.82
CA ASP A 166 0.44 7.84 -11.57
C ASP A 166 0.78 7.50 -13.04
N PRO A 167 -0.13 7.79 -13.99
CA PRO A 167 0.08 7.54 -15.42
C PRO A 167 1.29 8.25 -16.02
N ASP A 168 1.71 9.39 -15.47
CA ASP A 168 2.86 10.15 -15.97
C ASP A 168 4.19 9.56 -15.48
N ALA A 169 4.19 8.92 -14.30
CA ALA A 169 5.37 8.32 -13.70
C ALA A 169 5.66 6.90 -14.24
N ALA A 170 4.63 6.09 -14.50
CA ALA A 170 4.80 4.71 -14.96
C ALA A 170 3.65 4.25 -15.86
N GLY A 171 3.99 3.50 -16.92
CA GLY A 171 2.99 2.84 -17.77
C GLY A 171 2.21 1.76 -17.01
N LEU A 172 0.96 1.50 -17.43
CA LEU A 172 0.05 0.57 -16.74
C LEU A 172 0.64 -0.84 -16.55
N LEU A 173 1.33 -1.39 -17.55
CA LEU A 173 1.92 -2.73 -17.44
C LEU A 173 3.10 -2.77 -16.46
N ASP A 174 3.89 -1.70 -16.39
CA ASP A 174 5.02 -1.62 -15.45
C ASP A 174 4.51 -1.43 -14.02
N TYR A 175 3.49 -0.59 -13.85
CA TYR A 175 2.75 -0.47 -12.59
C TYR A 175 2.18 -1.83 -12.17
N ALA A 176 1.47 -2.52 -13.07
CA ALA A 176 0.88 -3.81 -12.78
C ALA A 176 1.92 -4.90 -12.49
N ALA A 177 3.04 -4.94 -13.22
CA ALA A 177 4.14 -5.85 -12.95
C ALA A 177 4.77 -5.58 -11.57
N SER A 178 4.91 -4.31 -11.19
CA SER A 178 5.42 -3.93 -9.86
C SER A 178 4.49 -4.40 -8.75
N VAL A 179 3.17 -4.24 -8.94
CA VAL A 179 2.13 -4.70 -8.02
C VAL A 179 2.12 -6.23 -7.95
N LEU A 180 2.19 -6.95 -9.06
CA LEU A 180 2.19 -8.41 -9.08
C LEU A 180 3.45 -9.01 -8.45
N ASN A 181 4.63 -8.46 -8.75
CA ASN A 181 5.89 -8.93 -8.16
C ASN A 181 5.94 -8.69 -6.65
N ARG A 182 5.36 -7.57 -6.20
CA ARG A 182 5.15 -7.29 -4.79
C ARG A 182 4.18 -8.30 -4.19
N ASP A 183 3.00 -8.42 -4.78
CA ASP A 183 1.85 -9.10 -4.20
C ASP A 183 1.98 -10.63 -4.22
N TYR A 184 2.73 -11.16 -5.19
CA TYR A 184 2.90 -12.58 -5.45
C TYR A 184 4.38 -12.92 -5.64
N PRO A 185 5.20 -12.87 -4.58
CA PRO A 185 6.65 -13.09 -4.69
C PRO A 185 7.02 -14.48 -5.24
N GLY A 186 6.11 -15.45 -5.14
CA GLY A 186 6.28 -16.78 -5.74
C GLY A 186 6.31 -16.79 -7.27
N LEU A 187 5.84 -15.74 -7.96
CA LEU A 187 5.93 -15.64 -9.43
C LEU A 187 7.38 -15.72 -9.93
N ALA A 188 8.30 -15.06 -9.22
CA ALA A 188 9.71 -15.04 -9.61
C ALA A 188 10.40 -16.41 -9.42
N ALA A 189 9.87 -17.26 -8.53
CA ALA A 189 10.42 -18.59 -8.28
C ALA A 189 10.13 -19.59 -9.43
N HIS A 190 9.10 -19.35 -10.24
CA HIS A 190 8.68 -20.26 -11.31
C HIS A 190 9.40 -20.00 -12.64
N ALA A 191 9.55 -18.74 -13.06
CA ALA A 191 10.17 -18.38 -14.35
C ALA A 191 11.15 -17.17 -14.28
N GLY A 192 11.55 -16.76 -13.07
CA GLY A 192 12.54 -15.71 -12.86
C GLY A 192 11.97 -14.30 -12.65
N PRO A 193 12.83 -13.27 -12.48
CA PRO A 193 12.40 -11.92 -12.08
C PRO A 193 11.47 -11.19 -13.08
N GLY A 194 11.38 -11.66 -14.33
CA GLY A 194 10.56 -11.06 -15.40
C GLY A 194 9.19 -11.69 -15.58
N THR A 195 8.84 -12.74 -14.81
CA THR A 195 7.62 -13.54 -15.01
C THR A 195 6.34 -12.69 -15.05
N ALA A 196 6.16 -11.76 -14.12
CA ALA A 196 4.95 -10.93 -14.07
C ALA A 196 4.80 -10.05 -15.33
N SER A 197 5.89 -9.42 -15.77
CA SER A 197 5.90 -8.62 -16.99
C SER A 197 5.62 -9.46 -18.23
N GLU A 198 6.13 -10.69 -18.27
CA GLU A 198 5.91 -11.61 -19.40
C GLU A 198 4.46 -12.10 -19.46
N LEU A 199 3.86 -12.47 -18.32
CA LEU A 199 2.44 -12.85 -18.23
C LEU A 199 1.52 -11.70 -18.67
N LEU A 200 1.86 -10.45 -18.31
CA LEU A 200 1.13 -9.26 -18.74
C LEU A 200 1.28 -9.01 -20.24
N ARG A 201 2.51 -9.05 -20.78
CA ARG A 201 2.79 -8.79 -22.20
C ARG A 201 2.26 -9.88 -23.14
N SER A 202 2.09 -11.09 -22.63
CA SER A 202 1.48 -12.21 -23.37
C SER A 202 -0.05 -12.27 -23.25
N GLY A 203 -0.68 -11.30 -22.57
CA GLY A 203 -2.14 -11.26 -22.42
C GLY A 203 -2.71 -12.37 -21.54
N ARG A 204 -1.87 -13.06 -20.75
CA ARG A 204 -2.28 -14.14 -19.83
C ARG A 204 -2.89 -13.63 -18.53
N ILE A 205 -2.84 -12.31 -18.29
CA ILE A 205 -3.43 -11.65 -17.12
C ILE A 205 -4.47 -10.62 -17.56
N ALA A 206 -5.62 -10.65 -16.90
CA ALA A 206 -6.65 -9.62 -17.04
C ALA A 206 -6.55 -8.65 -15.86
N LEU A 207 -6.60 -7.35 -16.13
CA LEU A 207 -6.48 -6.32 -15.11
C LEU A 207 -7.85 -5.88 -14.59
N PHE A 208 -8.11 -6.12 -13.32
CA PHE A 208 -9.31 -5.69 -12.61
C PHE A 208 -8.96 -4.46 -11.78
N LEU A 209 -9.24 -3.28 -12.34
CA LEU A 209 -8.81 -1.97 -11.90
C LEU A 209 -9.92 -1.30 -11.07
N ASP A 210 -9.75 -1.24 -9.75
CA ASP A 210 -10.72 -0.64 -8.82
C ASP A 210 -10.43 0.86 -8.60
N GLY A 211 -11.48 1.68 -8.64
CA GLY A 211 -11.45 3.04 -8.08
C GLY A 211 -10.88 4.10 -9.01
N LEU A 212 -11.28 4.15 -10.28
CA LEU A 212 -10.94 5.27 -11.16
C LEU A 212 -11.46 6.61 -10.60
N ASP A 213 -12.62 6.59 -9.92
CA ASP A 213 -13.20 7.76 -9.24
C ASP A 213 -12.35 8.26 -8.06
N GLU A 214 -11.43 7.44 -7.55
CA GLU A 214 -10.55 7.80 -6.43
C GLU A 214 -9.31 8.57 -6.90
N MET A 215 -9.08 8.66 -8.21
CA MET A 215 -7.98 9.45 -8.78
C MET A 215 -8.32 10.94 -8.82
N PRO A 216 -7.32 11.84 -8.69
CA PRO A 216 -7.53 13.28 -8.86
C PRO A 216 -8.08 13.63 -10.25
N ASP A 217 -8.89 14.69 -10.36
CA ASP A 217 -9.59 15.08 -11.60
C ASP A 217 -8.65 15.15 -12.82
N GLY A 218 -7.49 15.80 -12.68
CA GLY A 218 -6.52 15.98 -13.77
C GLY A 218 -5.80 14.71 -14.21
N VAL A 219 -5.86 13.63 -13.42
CA VAL A 219 -5.12 12.38 -13.67
C VAL A 219 -6.03 11.32 -14.31
N ARG A 220 -7.37 11.42 -14.15
CA ARG A 220 -8.33 10.43 -14.66
C ARG A 220 -8.31 10.28 -16.19
N GLY A 221 -8.27 11.39 -16.93
CA GLY A 221 -8.22 11.39 -18.39
C GLY A 221 -6.97 10.67 -18.92
N PRO A 222 -5.75 11.10 -18.51
CA PRO A 222 -4.51 10.40 -18.85
C PRO A 222 -4.51 8.91 -18.47
N ALA A 223 -5.10 8.57 -17.32
CA ALA A 223 -5.26 7.18 -16.88
C ALA A 223 -6.14 6.37 -17.85
N LEU A 224 -7.30 6.90 -18.25
CA LEU A 224 -8.19 6.27 -19.23
C LEU A 224 -7.49 6.05 -20.57
N GLU A 225 -6.74 7.03 -21.07
CA GLU A 225 -5.97 6.91 -22.31
C GLU A 225 -4.90 5.81 -22.21
N ALA A 226 -4.17 5.78 -21.10
CA ALA A 226 -3.15 4.78 -20.86
C ALA A 226 -3.74 3.36 -20.71
N ILE A 227 -4.93 3.24 -20.10
CA ILE A 227 -5.70 1.99 -20.04
C ILE A 227 -6.11 1.57 -21.45
N ASP A 228 -6.71 2.45 -22.25
CA ASP A 228 -7.18 2.14 -23.61
C ASP A 228 -6.04 1.68 -24.53
N ARG A 229 -4.92 2.40 -24.54
CA ARG A 229 -3.73 2.05 -25.32
C ARG A 229 -3.14 0.68 -24.94
N THR A 230 -3.26 0.30 -23.67
CA THR A 230 -2.75 -0.99 -23.17
C THR A 230 -3.73 -2.12 -23.45
N ALA A 231 -5.02 -1.87 -23.20
CA ALA A 231 -6.10 -2.83 -23.37
C ALA A 231 -6.31 -3.21 -24.84
N SER A 232 -6.28 -2.23 -25.74
CA SER A 232 -6.45 -2.43 -27.19
C SER A 232 -5.42 -3.36 -27.84
N ARG A 233 -4.30 -3.64 -27.16
CA ARG A 233 -3.18 -4.39 -27.73
C ARG A 233 -3.00 -5.78 -27.14
N VAL A 234 -3.17 -5.93 -25.83
CA VAL A 234 -2.61 -7.09 -25.12
C VAL A 234 -3.52 -7.66 -24.03
N VAL A 235 -4.13 -6.81 -23.20
CA VAL A 235 -4.75 -7.27 -21.94
C VAL A 235 -6.23 -6.95 -21.87
N ARG A 236 -7.00 -7.90 -21.36
CA ARG A 236 -8.39 -7.64 -20.95
C ARG A 236 -8.40 -6.75 -19.71
N VAL A 237 -9.32 -5.79 -19.66
CA VAL A 237 -9.46 -4.86 -18.54
C VAL A 237 -10.90 -4.78 -18.04
N VAL A 238 -11.06 -4.71 -16.72
CA VAL A 238 -12.31 -4.41 -16.03
C VAL A 238 -12.05 -3.22 -15.12
N VAL A 239 -12.80 -2.13 -15.27
CA VAL A 239 -12.59 -0.88 -14.52
C VAL A 239 -13.83 -0.55 -13.69
N THR A 240 -13.67 -0.11 -12.44
CA THR A 240 -14.77 0.47 -11.66
C THR A 240 -14.65 1.99 -11.57
N SER A 241 -15.78 2.68 -11.66
CA SER A 241 -15.84 4.14 -11.46
C SER A 241 -17.24 4.58 -11.08
N ARG A 242 -17.39 5.82 -10.62
CA ARG A 242 -18.70 6.47 -10.48
C ARG A 242 -19.12 7.08 -11.82
N PRO A 243 -20.43 7.22 -12.09
CA PRO A 243 -20.91 7.72 -13.39
C PRO A 243 -20.36 9.09 -13.76
N ASP A 244 -20.47 10.08 -12.86
CA ASP A 244 -20.08 11.47 -13.13
C ASP A 244 -18.56 11.61 -13.34
N GLU A 245 -17.76 10.94 -12.49
CA GLU A 245 -16.30 10.94 -12.57
C GLU A 245 -15.79 10.23 -13.83
N TYR A 246 -16.45 9.14 -14.27
CA TYR A 246 -16.14 8.47 -15.52
C TYR A 246 -16.51 9.33 -16.73
N GLN A 247 -17.71 9.92 -16.73
CA GLN A 247 -18.17 10.80 -17.80
C GLN A 247 -17.18 11.95 -18.01
N THR A 248 -16.83 12.66 -16.93
CA THR A 248 -15.86 13.78 -16.96
C THR A 248 -14.50 13.34 -17.51
N GLY A 249 -13.99 12.18 -17.10
CA GLY A 249 -12.72 11.66 -17.64
C GLY A 249 -12.82 11.27 -19.12
N SER A 250 -13.98 10.77 -19.55
CA SER A 250 -14.22 10.26 -20.90
C SER A 250 -14.45 11.33 -21.96
N GLU A 251 -14.75 12.58 -21.56
CA GLU A 251 -14.97 13.71 -22.47
C GLU A 251 -13.75 13.98 -23.37
N LEU A 252 -12.54 13.80 -22.83
CA LEU A 252 -11.28 14.01 -23.55
C LEU A 252 -10.58 12.70 -23.92
N HIS A 253 -10.73 11.65 -23.10
CA HIS A 253 -10.01 10.39 -23.26
C HIS A 253 -10.95 9.20 -23.03
N ARG A 254 -11.47 8.62 -24.12
CA ARG A 254 -12.44 7.51 -24.06
C ARG A 254 -11.75 6.14 -24.09
N LEU A 255 -12.31 5.19 -23.32
CA LEU A 255 -12.02 3.77 -23.49
C LEU A 255 -12.90 3.24 -24.64
N TRP A 256 -12.31 3.01 -25.81
CA TRP A 256 -13.04 2.55 -26.99
C TRP A 256 -13.50 1.10 -26.84
N ASP A 257 -14.47 0.65 -27.63
CA ASP A 257 -15.11 -0.70 -27.61
C ASP A 257 -15.27 -1.30 -26.20
N ALA A 258 -15.66 -0.47 -25.25
CA ALA A 258 -15.86 -0.84 -23.86
C ALA A 258 -17.34 -1.16 -23.61
N ALA A 259 -17.59 -2.30 -22.99
CA ALA A 259 -18.90 -2.59 -22.41
C ALA A 259 -19.04 -1.81 -21.10
N VAL A 260 -19.78 -0.70 -21.17
CA VAL A 260 -20.04 0.15 -20.00
C VAL A 260 -21.40 -0.25 -19.43
N ILE A 261 -21.38 -0.78 -18.21
CA ILE A 261 -22.57 -1.21 -17.48
C ILE A 261 -22.73 -0.40 -16.21
N GLU A 262 -23.96 -0.22 -15.77
CA GLU A 262 -24.28 0.46 -14.52
C GLU A 262 -24.98 -0.47 -13.55
N VAL A 263 -24.39 -0.61 -12.36
CA VAL A 263 -24.96 -1.37 -11.24
C VAL A 263 -26.17 -0.63 -10.68
N GLN A 264 -27.31 -1.31 -10.67
CA GLN A 264 -28.58 -0.73 -10.27
C GLN A 264 -28.84 -0.88 -8.76
N PRO A 265 -29.68 -0.01 -8.17
CA PRO A 265 -30.20 -0.25 -6.82
C PRO A 265 -30.89 -1.61 -6.73
N VAL A 266 -30.80 -2.26 -5.57
CA VAL A 266 -31.49 -3.53 -5.30
C VAL A 266 -32.98 -3.35 -5.56
N ASP A 267 -33.61 -4.30 -6.25
CA ASP A 267 -35.06 -4.28 -6.44
C ASP A 267 -35.81 -4.25 -5.09
N LEU A 268 -36.96 -3.59 -5.06
CA LEU A 268 -37.71 -3.38 -3.81
C LEU A 268 -38.08 -4.70 -3.12
N GLU A 269 -38.56 -5.69 -3.87
CA GLU A 269 -38.95 -6.98 -3.29
C GLU A 269 -37.72 -7.77 -2.87
N HIS A 270 -36.65 -7.77 -3.67
CA HIS A 270 -35.39 -8.41 -3.26
C HIS A 270 -34.78 -7.76 -2.00
N ALA A 271 -34.90 -6.45 -1.82
CA ALA A 271 -34.48 -5.76 -0.60
C ALA A 271 -35.33 -6.20 0.61
N CYS A 272 -36.65 -6.28 0.45
CA CYS A 272 -37.56 -6.77 1.49
C CYS A 272 -37.27 -8.23 1.86
N GLU A 273 -37.10 -9.11 0.88
CA GLU A 273 -36.73 -10.50 1.07
C GLU A 273 -35.40 -10.61 1.84
N PHE A 274 -34.40 -9.81 1.47
CA PHE A 274 -33.10 -9.81 2.13
C PHE A 274 -33.18 -9.40 3.62
N LEU A 275 -34.04 -8.44 3.97
CA LEU A 275 -34.26 -8.03 5.36
C LEU A 275 -34.98 -9.11 6.17
N LEU A 276 -35.93 -9.82 5.57
CA LEU A 276 -36.71 -10.88 6.21
C LEU A 276 -35.98 -12.24 6.24
N PHE A 277 -34.95 -12.41 5.41
CA PHE A 277 -34.24 -13.67 5.27
C PHE A 277 -33.62 -14.14 6.60
N GLN A 278 -33.94 -15.37 6.99
CA GLN A 278 -33.54 -16.00 8.26
C GLN A 278 -33.97 -15.26 9.55
N GLN A 279 -34.85 -14.26 9.46
CA GLN A 279 -35.47 -13.65 10.64
C GLN A 279 -36.61 -14.54 11.16
N THR A 280 -36.72 -14.65 12.49
CA THR A 280 -37.74 -15.47 13.17
C THR A 280 -38.39 -14.72 14.34
N GLY A 281 -39.56 -15.18 14.78
CA GLY A 281 -40.25 -14.67 15.97
C GLY A 281 -40.58 -13.18 15.92
N ALA A 282 -40.49 -12.51 17.09
CA ALA A 282 -40.80 -11.08 17.23
C ALA A 282 -39.95 -10.19 16.30
N ARG A 283 -38.68 -10.56 16.09
CA ARG A 283 -37.76 -9.82 15.20
C ARG A 283 -38.24 -9.82 13.75
N ARG A 284 -38.81 -10.93 13.29
CA ARG A 284 -39.40 -11.01 11.95
C ARG A 284 -40.58 -10.05 11.82
N ALA A 285 -41.49 -10.04 12.79
CA ALA A 285 -42.67 -9.15 12.79
C ALA A 285 -42.28 -7.66 12.78
N GLU A 286 -41.19 -7.30 13.49
CA GLU A 286 -40.65 -5.95 13.45
C GLU A 286 -40.14 -5.55 12.05
N TRP A 287 -39.42 -6.46 11.38
CA TRP A 287 -38.97 -6.24 10.01
C TRP A 287 -40.12 -6.24 9.00
N GLU A 288 -41.14 -7.08 9.19
CA GLU A 288 -42.36 -7.09 8.36
C GLU A 288 -43.02 -5.70 8.35
N THR A 289 -43.10 -5.04 9.51
CA THR A 289 -43.59 -3.66 9.61
C THR A 289 -42.80 -2.68 8.73
N VAL A 290 -41.47 -2.80 8.71
CA VAL A 290 -40.60 -1.95 7.88
C VAL A 290 -40.78 -2.28 6.40
N THR A 291 -40.82 -3.56 6.02
CA THR A 291 -41.00 -3.97 4.63
C THR A 291 -42.38 -3.60 4.08
N ASP A 292 -43.43 -3.66 4.91
CA ASP A 292 -44.78 -3.23 4.51
C ASP A 292 -44.85 -1.72 4.32
N HIS A 293 -44.13 -0.95 5.16
CA HIS A 293 -43.94 0.48 4.91
C HIS A 293 -43.19 0.73 3.59
N MET A 294 -42.15 -0.05 3.29
CA MET A 294 -41.40 0.09 2.04
C MET A 294 -42.26 -0.20 0.80
N ARG A 295 -43.10 -1.25 0.86
CA ARG A 295 -44.05 -1.60 -0.20
C ARG A 295 -45.15 -0.56 -0.40
N SER A 296 -45.68 0.00 0.68
CA SER A 296 -46.70 1.04 0.61
C SER A 296 -46.15 2.39 0.16
N HIS A 297 -44.85 2.64 0.34
CA HIS A 297 -44.17 3.86 -0.09
C HIS A 297 -42.89 3.56 -0.87
N PRO A 298 -42.97 3.04 -2.12
CA PRO A 298 -41.80 2.64 -2.91
C PRO A 298 -40.78 3.76 -3.16
N ASP A 299 -41.26 5.00 -3.32
CA ASP A 299 -40.44 6.20 -3.52
C ASP A 299 -40.12 6.94 -2.20
N GLY A 300 -40.54 6.36 -1.07
CA GLY A 300 -40.25 6.87 0.27
C GLY A 300 -38.75 6.89 0.57
N VAL A 301 -38.36 7.69 1.57
CA VAL A 301 -36.96 7.82 2.01
C VAL A 301 -36.37 6.48 2.42
N THR A 302 -37.08 5.71 3.25
CA THR A 302 -36.62 4.40 3.71
C THR A 302 -36.43 3.43 2.54
N SER A 303 -37.39 3.35 1.62
CA SER A 303 -37.33 2.49 0.43
C SER A 303 -36.16 2.83 -0.48
N ARG A 304 -36.00 4.10 -0.86
CA ARG A 304 -34.86 4.54 -1.70
C ARG A 304 -33.52 4.26 -1.04
N THR A 305 -33.42 4.47 0.28
CA THR A 305 -32.17 4.27 1.02
C THR A 305 -31.84 2.79 1.17
N LEU A 306 -32.79 1.95 1.58
CA LEU A 306 -32.58 0.51 1.81
C LEU A 306 -32.52 -0.31 0.51
N ARG A 307 -32.69 0.31 -0.66
CA ARG A 307 -32.33 -0.27 -1.96
C ARG A 307 -30.86 -0.05 -2.33
N ASN A 308 -30.13 0.79 -1.60
CA ASN A 308 -28.68 0.90 -1.72
C ASN A 308 -28.01 -0.27 -0.98
N PRO A 309 -27.17 -1.11 -1.63
CA PRO A 309 -26.55 -2.28 -1.01
C PRO A 309 -25.79 -2.00 0.29
N LEU A 310 -25.12 -0.84 0.39
CA LEU A 310 -24.43 -0.44 1.62
C LEU A 310 -25.42 -0.22 2.76
N ALA A 311 -26.44 0.61 2.55
CA ALA A 311 -27.42 0.92 3.58
C ALA A 311 -28.23 -0.31 3.98
N LEU A 312 -28.60 -1.15 3.01
CA LEU A 312 -29.29 -2.42 3.22
C LEU A 312 -28.47 -3.37 4.10
N GLY A 313 -27.17 -3.52 3.79
CA GLY A 313 -26.24 -4.33 4.57
C GLY A 313 -26.05 -3.80 5.99
N LEU A 314 -25.85 -2.49 6.15
CA LEU A 314 -25.72 -1.86 7.47
C LEU A 314 -26.99 -2.03 8.31
N ALA A 315 -28.17 -1.80 7.74
CA ALA A 315 -29.44 -1.97 8.43
C ALA A 315 -29.61 -3.40 8.93
N ARG A 316 -29.33 -4.41 8.09
CA ARG A 316 -29.40 -5.79 8.52
C ARG A 316 -28.39 -6.11 9.62
N ASP A 317 -27.12 -5.73 9.44
CA ASP A 317 -26.04 -6.05 10.38
C ASP A 317 -26.28 -5.41 11.76
N ILE A 318 -26.73 -4.16 11.81
CA ILE A 318 -26.98 -3.41 13.05
C ILE A 318 -28.14 -4.00 13.84
N TYR A 319 -29.26 -4.27 13.17
CA TYR A 319 -30.51 -4.68 13.83
C TYR A 319 -30.65 -6.20 14.01
N THR A 320 -29.65 -6.98 13.58
CA THR A 320 -29.55 -8.42 13.90
C THR A 320 -28.99 -8.66 15.31
N HIS A 321 -28.11 -7.77 15.78
CA HIS A 321 -27.32 -7.97 17.01
C HIS A 321 -27.61 -6.95 18.12
N THR A 322 -28.73 -6.21 18.03
CA THR A 322 -29.08 -5.16 19.00
C THR A 322 -30.52 -5.28 19.50
N ASP A 323 -30.77 -4.79 20.72
CA ASP A 323 -32.14 -4.67 21.28
C ASP A 323 -32.96 -3.55 20.61
N ALA A 324 -32.36 -2.80 19.69
CA ALA A 324 -33.04 -1.74 18.97
C ALA A 324 -34.02 -2.31 17.94
N THR A 325 -35.15 -1.62 17.78
CA THR A 325 -36.23 -2.02 16.88
C THR A 325 -36.04 -1.45 15.46
N PRO A 326 -36.13 -2.27 14.39
CA PRO A 326 -36.00 -1.85 12.99
C PRO A 326 -36.91 -0.68 12.57
N GLN A 327 -38.05 -0.49 13.25
CA GLN A 327 -38.97 0.63 13.01
C GLN A 327 -38.31 1.99 13.22
N ALA A 328 -37.20 2.05 13.95
CA ALA A 328 -36.36 3.23 14.07
C ALA A 328 -35.70 3.66 12.73
N LEU A 329 -35.89 2.94 11.62
CA LEU A 329 -35.46 3.31 10.26
C LEU A 329 -36.50 4.17 9.52
N LEU A 330 -37.67 4.37 10.12
CA LEU A 330 -38.78 5.15 9.57
C LEU A 330 -38.71 6.62 10.01
N GLY A 331 -39.30 7.52 9.23
CA GLY A 331 -39.51 8.92 9.63
C GLY A 331 -38.31 9.86 9.43
N TYR A 332 -37.28 9.46 8.68
CA TYR A 332 -36.17 10.35 8.33
C TYR A 332 -36.54 11.33 7.21
N PRO A 333 -36.03 12.57 7.24
CA PRO A 333 -36.38 13.61 6.26
C PRO A 333 -35.80 13.37 4.87
N ASN A 334 -34.66 12.68 4.77
CA ASN A 334 -33.98 12.36 3.51
C ASN A 334 -33.06 11.14 3.66
N SER A 335 -32.59 10.62 2.52
CA SER A 335 -31.74 9.42 2.47
C SER A 335 -30.40 9.61 3.15
N ASP A 336 -29.81 10.81 3.08
CA ASP A 336 -28.52 11.11 3.71
C ASP A 336 -28.61 11.04 5.23
N ALA A 337 -29.70 11.54 5.82
CA ALA A 337 -29.95 11.48 7.26
C ALA A 337 -30.10 10.03 7.74
N LEU A 338 -30.82 9.19 6.99
CA LEU A 338 -30.97 7.77 7.31
C LEU A 338 -29.65 7.01 7.14
N LEU A 339 -28.89 7.25 6.06
CA LEU A 339 -27.58 6.66 5.86
C LEU A 339 -26.59 7.08 6.95
N LYS A 340 -26.56 8.37 7.30
CA LYS A 340 -25.75 8.90 8.41
C LYS A 340 -26.09 8.22 9.74
N HIS A 341 -27.38 8.02 10.03
CA HIS A 341 -27.81 7.26 11.20
C HIS A 341 -27.26 5.82 11.20
N LEU A 342 -27.38 5.11 10.08
CA LEU A 342 -26.84 3.76 9.93
C LEU A 342 -25.32 3.72 10.13
N LEU A 343 -24.58 4.66 9.54
CA LEU A 343 -23.13 4.75 9.69
C LEU A 343 -22.72 5.03 11.15
N ILE A 344 -23.34 6.00 11.82
CA ILE A 344 -23.06 6.30 13.23
C ILE A 344 -23.39 5.10 14.12
N ARG A 345 -24.53 4.46 13.88
CA ARG A 345 -24.95 3.30 14.67
C ARG A 345 -24.07 2.08 14.41
N SER A 346 -23.51 1.92 13.21
CA SER A 346 -22.51 0.88 12.93
C SER A 346 -21.26 1.03 13.80
N LEU A 347 -20.82 2.26 14.06
CA LEU A 347 -19.73 2.55 15.01
C LEU A 347 -20.11 2.22 16.46
N ALA A 348 -21.38 2.44 16.84
CA ALA A 348 -21.88 2.07 18.16
C ALA A 348 -21.94 0.55 18.38
N VAL A 349 -22.24 -0.22 17.33
CA VAL A 349 -22.20 -1.69 17.37
C VAL A 349 -20.75 -2.20 17.38
N ALA A 350 -19.87 -1.58 16.59
CA ALA A 350 -18.44 -1.92 16.55
C ALA A 350 -17.72 -1.62 17.88
N TYR A 351 -18.05 -0.49 18.50
CA TYR A 351 -17.50 -0.02 19.77
C TYR A 351 -18.62 0.16 20.82
N PRO A 352 -18.99 -0.92 21.55
CA PRO A 352 -20.03 -0.86 22.57
C PRO A 352 -19.66 0.08 23.74
N ASP A 353 -18.39 0.08 24.14
CA ASP A 353 -17.87 0.94 25.20
C ASP A 353 -17.88 2.41 24.76
N PRO A 354 -18.56 3.32 25.50
CA PRO A 354 -18.69 4.72 25.11
C PRO A 354 -17.35 5.47 25.04
N ASP A 355 -16.41 5.16 25.94
CA ASP A 355 -15.12 5.86 26.02
C ASP A 355 -14.18 5.40 24.90
N GLU A 356 -14.10 4.09 24.65
CA GLU A 356 -13.39 3.50 23.51
C GLU A 356 -13.97 4.05 22.20
N ARG A 357 -15.30 4.09 22.07
CA ARG A 357 -15.97 4.65 20.90
C ARG A 357 -15.63 6.12 20.70
N ALA A 358 -15.69 6.93 21.75
CA ALA A 358 -15.36 8.35 21.68
C ALA A 358 -13.90 8.55 21.24
N GLN A 359 -12.96 7.74 21.74
CA GLN A 359 -11.55 7.79 21.34
C GLN A 359 -11.35 7.32 19.88
N ALA A 360 -12.01 6.24 19.47
CA ALA A 360 -11.93 5.72 18.11
C ALA A 360 -12.50 6.70 17.10
N VAL A 361 -13.72 7.20 17.32
CA VAL A 361 -14.37 8.21 16.46
C VAL A 361 -13.49 9.45 16.36
N ARG A 362 -12.93 9.91 17.48
CA ARG A 362 -12.07 11.09 17.53
C ARG A 362 -10.88 10.97 16.58
N TRP A 363 -10.11 9.89 16.71
CA TRP A 363 -8.87 9.73 15.94
C TRP A 363 -9.13 9.28 14.51
N LEU A 364 -10.15 8.45 14.25
CA LEU A 364 -10.54 8.10 12.89
C LEU A 364 -11.09 9.31 12.12
N SER A 365 -11.80 10.23 12.77
CA SER A 365 -12.22 11.51 12.17
C SER A 365 -11.02 12.40 11.86
N TRP A 366 -10.04 12.46 12.77
CA TRP A 366 -8.81 13.18 12.52
C TRP A 366 -8.03 12.60 11.33
N ILE A 367 -7.88 11.27 11.24
CA ILE A 367 -7.24 10.61 10.09
C ILE A 367 -8.03 10.91 8.81
N ALA A 368 -9.34 10.65 8.80
CA ALA A 368 -10.20 10.83 7.63
C ALA A 368 -10.12 12.26 7.06
N LYS A 369 -10.09 13.27 7.93
CA LYS A 369 -9.97 14.67 7.50
C LYS A 369 -8.59 14.99 6.92
N ASN A 370 -7.52 14.45 7.50
CA ASN A 370 -6.15 14.75 7.07
C ASN A 370 -5.70 13.92 5.85
N LEU A 371 -6.37 12.81 5.53
CA LEU A 371 -6.19 12.10 4.26
C LEU A 371 -6.74 12.90 3.05
N GLY A 372 -7.62 13.87 3.28
CA GLY A 372 -8.31 14.57 2.20
C GLY A 372 -9.16 13.62 1.35
N GLY A 373 -8.99 13.67 0.03
CA GLY A 373 -9.68 12.78 -0.91
C GLY A 373 -9.09 11.36 -1.02
N HIS A 374 -7.92 11.12 -0.44
CA HIS A 374 -7.26 9.81 -0.50
C HIS A 374 -8.01 8.77 0.35
N ARG A 375 -8.10 7.55 -0.16
CA ARG A 375 -8.79 6.43 0.52
C ARG A 375 -7.83 5.51 1.26
N ASP A 376 -6.57 5.47 0.85
CA ASP A 376 -5.50 4.67 1.44
C ASP A 376 -4.89 5.36 2.67
N ILE A 377 -4.91 4.65 3.79
CA ILE A 377 -4.21 5.02 5.03
C ILE A 377 -2.88 4.28 5.02
N HIS A 378 -1.86 5.00 4.58
CA HIS A 378 -0.46 4.62 4.74
C HIS A 378 -0.05 4.87 6.18
N TRP A 379 0.15 3.81 6.97
CA TRP A 379 0.49 3.98 8.40
C TRP A 379 1.79 4.76 8.60
N TRP A 380 2.73 4.69 7.65
CA TRP A 380 3.99 5.45 7.66
C TRP A 380 3.80 6.95 7.39
N GLU A 381 2.71 7.36 6.74
CA GLU A 381 2.40 8.77 6.48
C GLU A 381 1.76 9.47 7.68
N ILE A 382 1.29 8.70 8.67
CA ILE A 382 0.67 9.26 9.89
C ILE A 382 1.65 10.20 10.62
N CYS A 383 2.95 9.92 10.60
CA CYS A 383 3.97 10.82 11.13
C CYS A 383 3.93 12.20 10.48
N GLU A 384 3.71 12.24 9.16
CA GLU A 384 3.61 13.48 8.40
C GLU A 384 2.32 14.21 8.73
N LEU A 385 1.21 13.49 8.85
CA LEU A 385 -0.07 14.04 9.26
C LEU A 385 0.03 14.68 10.66
N ILE A 386 0.69 14.02 11.62
CA ILE A 386 0.93 14.56 12.98
C ILE A 386 1.80 15.83 12.89
N ALA A 387 2.90 15.77 12.14
CA ALA A 387 3.81 16.89 11.99
C ALA A 387 3.16 18.11 11.32
N ASN A 388 2.25 17.89 10.37
CA ASN A 388 1.52 18.97 9.71
C ASN A 388 0.43 19.58 10.60
N ALA A 389 -0.16 18.78 11.51
CA ALA A 389 -1.23 19.22 12.40
C ALA A 389 -0.75 19.92 13.69
N ASP A 390 0.48 19.65 14.17
CA ASP A 390 1.04 20.23 15.40
C ASP A 390 2.43 20.87 15.13
N PRO A 391 2.55 22.22 15.21
CA PRO A 391 3.82 22.92 14.96
C PRO A 391 4.99 22.45 15.85
N ASN A 392 4.71 21.98 17.06
CA ASN A 392 5.75 21.46 17.96
C ASN A 392 6.27 20.10 17.47
N SER A 393 5.38 19.21 17.03
CA SER A 393 5.75 17.95 16.37
C SER A 393 6.53 18.21 15.08
N GLN A 394 6.15 19.23 14.29
CA GLN A 394 6.92 19.67 13.13
C GLN A 394 8.34 20.13 13.50
N THR A 395 8.44 20.93 14.58
CA THR A 395 9.72 21.43 15.09
C THR A 395 10.62 20.29 15.56
N LEU A 396 10.04 19.30 16.26
CA LEU A 396 10.74 18.10 16.69
C LEU A 396 11.25 17.28 15.50
N ARG A 397 10.39 17.02 14.50
CA ARG A 397 10.77 16.31 13.26
C ARG A 397 11.90 17.03 12.53
N ASN A 398 11.80 18.35 12.42
CA ASN A 398 12.82 19.19 11.80
C ASN A 398 14.14 19.19 12.59
N ALA A 399 14.10 19.21 13.92
CA ALA A 399 15.28 19.14 14.77
C ALA A 399 16.00 17.78 14.62
N ILE A 400 15.24 16.68 14.67
CA ILE A 400 15.76 15.32 14.42
C ILE A 400 16.38 15.24 13.02
N GLY A 401 15.68 15.73 11.99
CA GLY A 401 16.19 15.77 10.62
C GLY A 401 17.44 16.63 10.47
N ARG A 402 17.59 17.72 11.23
CA ARG A 402 18.84 18.51 11.28
C ARG A 402 19.98 17.72 11.92
N VAL A 403 19.75 17.07 13.06
CA VAL A 403 20.75 16.20 13.70
C VAL A 403 21.18 15.10 12.72
N ALA A 404 20.23 14.40 12.10
CA ALA A 404 20.50 13.38 11.10
C ALA A 404 21.36 13.89 9.93
N ARG A 405 21.03 15.06 9.36
CA ARG A 405 21.82 15.68 8.29
C ARG A 405 23.23 16.08 8.75
N LEU A 406 23.37 16.64 9.95
CA LEU A 406 24.67 17.02 10.50
C LEU A 406 25.55 15.79 10.78
N THR A 407 24.96 14.72 11.30
CA THR A 407 25.63 13.43 11.48
C THR A 407 26.03 12.83 10.13
N ALA A 408 25.14 12.82 9.14
CA ALA A 408 25.45 12.33 7.80
C ALA A 408 26.57 13.14 7.14
N LEU A 409 26.61 14.48 7.32
CA LEU A 409 27.70 15.33 6.85
C LEU A 409 29.03 15.01 7.56
N PHE A 410 28.98 14.73 8.87
CA PHE A 410 30.16 14.39 9.67
C PHE A 410 30.71 13.00 9.32
N VAL A 411 29.83 12.05 9.04
CA VAL A 411 30.16 10.65 8.74
C VAL A 411 30.49 10.43 7.25
N GLY A 412 29.78 11.11 6.34
CA GLY A 412 29.89 10.96 4.89
C GLY A 412 30.71 12.04 4.17
N GLY A 413 31.09 13.12 4.86
CA GLY A 413 31.79 14.26 4.26
C GLY A 413 30.88 15.17 3.40
N PRO A 414 31.42 16.25 2.81
CA PRO A 414 30.65 17.35 2.19
C PRO A 414 29.78 17.00 0.97
N VAL A 415 29.73 15.73 0.54
CA VAL A 415 29.11 15.31 -0.73
C VAL A 415 27.80 14.52 -0.54
N GLY A 416 27.23 14.50 0.67
CA GLY A 416 25.83 14.09 0.88
C GLY A 416 24.76 14.97 0.21
N GLY A 417 25.16 15.79 -0.77
CA GLY A 417 24.31 16.66 -1.57
C GLY A 417 24.32 16.25 -3.04
N ILE A 418 23.60 15.18 -3.38
CA ILE A 418 22.85 15.11 -4.63
C ILE A 418 21.51 14.46 -4.28
N GLY A 419 20.45 15.25 -4.41
CA GLY A 419 19.08 14.83 -4.17
C GLY A 419 18.64 13.79 -5.19
N LYS A 420 18.83 12.52 -4.86
CA LYS A 420 18.04 11.46 -5.46
C LYS A 420 17.09 10.94 -4.40
N ASN A 421 15.82 11.19 -4.66
CA ASN A 421 14.70 10.58 -3.98
C ASN A 421 15.02 9.07 -3.79
N PRO A 422 15.02 8.53 -2.55
CA PRO A 422 15.33 7.12 -2.32
C PRO A 422 14.38 6.18 -3.09
N ALA A 423 13.23 6.69 -3.53
CA ALA A 423 12.29 6.01 -4.43
C ALA A 423 12.82 5.75 -5.86
N ALA A 424 13.89 6.41 -6.32
CA ALA A 424 14.35 6.35 -7.72
C ALA A 424 15.41 5.26 -8.03
N LEU A 425 15.89 4.52 -7.01
CA LEU A 425 16.78 3.37 -7.20
C LEU A 425 15.96 2.08 -7.26
N ILE A 426 15.27 1.92 -8.38
CA ILE A 426 14.32 0.83 -8.66
C ILE A 426 15.09 -0.46 -9.11
N LEU A 427 14.83 -1.56 -8.38
CA LEU A 427 14.80 -2.97 -8.83
C LEU A 427 16.03 -3.58 -9.55
N ARG A 428 17.24 -3.55 -8.98
CA ARG A 428 18.30 -4.47 -9.47
C ARG A 428 19.30 -4.88 -8.39
N ARG A 429 19.72 -6.15 -8.41
CA ARG A 429 20.93 -6.58 -7.68
C ARG A 429 22.11 -5.75 -8.19
N PRO A 430 22.88 -5.08 -7.32
CA PRO A 430 24.00 -4.26 -7.75
C PRO A 430 24.99 -5.11 -8.53
N THR A 431 25.31 -4.68 -9.73
CA THR A 431 26.31 -5.35 -10.56
C THR A 431 27.68 -5.20 -9.94
N ARG A 432 28.58 -6.17 -10.16
CA ARG A 432 29.99 -6.10 -9.70
C ARG A 432 30.67 -4.78 -10.07
N GLN A 433 30.21 -4.16 -11.16
CA GLN A 433 30.72 -2.90 -11.68
C GLN A 433 30.30 -1.70 -10.82
N GLU A 434 29.07 -1.68 -10.30
CA GLU A 434 28.59 -0.63 -9.40
C GLU A 434 29.28 -0.70 -8.03
N ILE A 435 29.43 -1.90 -7.47
CA ILE A 435 30.18 -2.13 -6.22
C ILE A 435 31.65 -1.70 -6.39
N ARG A 436 32.27 -2.07 -7.51
CA ARG A 436 33.63 -1.66 -7.84
C ARG A 436 33.74 -0.14 -7.97
N ASN A 437 32.78 0.50 -8.64
CA ASN A 437 32.78 1.95 -8.80
C ASN A 437 32.62 2.63 -7.44
N MET A 438 31.69 2.22 -6.59
CA MET A 438 31.53 2.73 -5.22
C MET A 438 32.84 2.63 -4.41
N MET A 439 33.49 1.47 -4.43
CA MET A 439 34.79 1.28 -3.76
C MET A 439 35.86 2.23 -4.30
N VAL A 440 35.95 2.38 -5.62
CA VAL A 440 36.95 3.26 -6.26
C VAL A 440 36.69 4.74 -5.95
N THR A 441 35.44 5.21 -6.02
CA THR A 441 35.11 6.59 -5.65
C THR A 441 35.44 6.85 -4.19
N GLY A 442 35.07 5.94 -3.29
CA GLY A 442 35.37 6.07 -1.87
C GLY A 442 36.87 6.18 -1.58
N VAL A 443 37.73 5.44 -2.30
CA VAL A 443 39.20 5.52 -2.15
C VAL A 443 39.70 6.92 -2.51
N TRP A 444 39.25 7.48 -3.64
CA TRP A 444 39.66 8.83 -4.05
C TRP A 444 39.25 9.91 -3.03
N TYR A 445 38.07 9.77 -2.41
CA TYR A 445 37.61 10.70 -1.38
C TYR A 445 38.35 10.53 -0.05
N GLY A 446 38.61 9.29 0.39
CA GLY A 446 39.43 9.02 1.59
C GLY A 446 40.84 9.59 1.47
N LEU A 447 41.44 9.48 0.27
CA LEU A 447 42.74 10.09 -0.03
C LEU A 447 42.69 11.62 0.00
N GLY A 448 41.66 12.23 -0.61
CA GLY A 448 41.50 13.69 -0.69
C GLY A 448 41.18 14.38 0.65
N ALA A 449 40.19 13.88 1.38
CA ALA A 449 39.81 14.41 2.69
C ALA A 449 40.95 14.30 3.70
N GLY A 450 41.66 13.18 3.64
CA GLY A 450 42.83 12.99 4.46
C GLY A 450 43.94 14.02 4.13
N LEU A 451 44.21 14.31 2.85
CA LEU A 451 45.35 15.15 2.47
C LEU A 451 45.23 16.55 3.10
N GLY A 452 44.00 17.07 3.18
CA GLY A 452 43.69 18.31 3.87
C GLY A 452 43.93 18.24 5.38
N GLY A 453 43.52 17.15 6.05
CA GLY A 453 43.73 16.96 7.49
C GLY A 453 45.20 16.75 7.88
N GLY A 454 45.94 15.98 7.07
CA GLY A 454 47.37 15.73 7.27
C GLY A 454 48.21 17.01 7.18
N LEU A 455 47.86 17.93 6.27
CA LEU A 455 48.54 19.23 6.14
C LEU A 455 48.33 20.17 7.33
N ILE A 456 47.17 20.12 7.99
CA ILE A 456 46.86 20.94 9.17
C ILE A 456 47.65 20.47 10.40
N VAL A 457 47.82 19.15 10.56
CA VAL A 457 48.49 18.53 11.73
C VAL A 457 50.02 18.43 11.56
N ASN A 458 50.54 18.52 10.33
CA ASN A 458 51.97 18.40 10.01
C ASN A 458 52.87 19.40 10.75
N ARG A 459 52.31 20.52 11.27
CA ARG A 459 53.10 21.51 12.03
C ARG A 459 53.61 21.04 13.39
N GLY A 460 53.08 19.95 13.98
CA GLY A 460 53.45 19.51 15.33
C GLY A 460 54.18 18.16 15.44
N LEU A 461 53.95 17.22 14.52
CA LEU A 461 54.39 15.81 14.64
C LEU A 461 55.38 15.34 13.56
N GLY A 462 55.71 16.21 12.60
CA GLY A 462 56.49 15.86 11.41
C GLY A 462 55.70 15.01 10.39
N LEU A 463 56.30 14.84 9.21
CA LEU A 463 55.68 14.19 8.04
C LEU A 463 55.14 12.79 8.34
N GLY A 464 55.85 12.00 9.17
CA GLY A 464 55.42 10.65 9.55
C GLY A 464 54.12 10.62 10.35
N GLY A 465 53.94 11.56 11.30
CA GLY A 465 52.70 11.68 12.08
C GLY A 465 51.53 12.18 11.24
N GLY A 466 51.79 13.14 10.34
CA GLY A 466 50.80 13.64 9.39
C GLY A 466 50.27 12.54 8.46
N VAL A 467 51.15 11.67 7.95
CA VAL A 467 50.78 10.53 7.08
C VAL A 467 50.05 9.42 7.85
N ALA A 468 50.41 9.17 9.10
CA ALA A 468 49.70 8.18 9.92
C ALA A 468 48.25 8.63 10.22
N ILE A 469 48.06 9.90 10.60
CA ILE A 469 46.75 10.49 10.84
C ILE A 469 45.95 10.56 9.53
N TRP A 470 46.61 10.88 8.42
CA TRP A 470 46.05 10.86 7.08
C TRP A 470 45.40 9.52 6.71
N LEU A 471 46.16 8.43 6.85
CA LEU A 471 45.70 7.09 6.51
C LEU A 471 44.55 6.65 7.41
N VAL A 472 44.65 6.91 8.71
CA VAL A 472 43.63 6.49 9.69
C VAL A 472 42.31 7.23 9.46
N VAL A 473 42.35 8.55 9.26
CA VAL A 473 41.14 9.36 8.98
C VAL A 473 40.58 9.04 7.59
N GLY A 474 41.44 8.93 6.57
CA GLY A 474 41.03 8.61 5.20
C GLY A 474 40.40 7.22 5.05
N ILE A 475 40.97 6.20 5.71
CA ILE A 475 40.40 4.84 5.73
C ILE A 475 39.08 4.82 6.53
N GLY A 476 38.98 5.56 7.63
CA GLY A 476 37.75 5.68 8.41
C GLY A 476 36.59 6.27 7.60
N ILE A 477 36.83 7.38 6.90
CA ILE A 477 35.85 8.03 6.01
C ILE A 477 35.51 7.12 4.81
N TRP A 478 36.50 6.45 4.24
CA TRP A 478 36.30 5.52 3.13
C TRP A 478 35.42 4.32 3.50
N LEU A 479 35.71 3.66 4.62
CA LEU A 479 34.91 2.53 5.11
C LEU A 479 33.50 2.97 5.48
N SER A 480 33.37 4.14 6.11
CA SER A 480 32.10 4.76 6.49
C SER A 480 31.19 5.05 5.29
N SER A 481 31.73 5.71 4.27
CA SER A 481 30.99 6.05 3.03
C SER A 481 30.67 4.83 2.19
N SER A 482 31.63 3.90 2.00
CA SER A 482 31.42 2.68 1.23
C SER A 482 30.42 1.74 1.89
N LEU A 483 30.39 1.70 3.23
CA LEU A 483 29.43 0.92 4.00
C LEU A 483 28.04 1.54 3.94
N TYR A 484 27.92 2.88 4.02
CA TYR A 484 26.65 3.59 3.79
C TYR A 484 26.06 3.25 2.42
N ASP A 485 26.87 3.40 1.38
CA ASP A 485 26.50 3.10 0.00
C ASP A 485 26.06 1.64 -0.16
N LEU A 486 26.81 0.69 0.41
CA LEU A 486 26.50 -0.74 0.37
C LEU A 486 25.20 -1.08 1.12
N LEU A 487 24.90 -0.39 2.22
CA LEU A 487 23.73 -0.65 3.05
C LEU A 487 22.48 0.08 2.58
N SER A 488 22.63 1.23 1.90
CA SER A 488 21.51 1.92 1.23
C SER A 488 20.87 1.05 0.13
N LEU A 489 21.64 0.10 -0.41
CA LEU A 489 21.15 -0.94 -1.32
C LEU A 489 20.29 -2.00 -0.62
N TRP A 490 20.43 -2.14 0.71
CA TRP A 490 19.66 -3.06 1.56
C TRP A 490 18.48 -2.38 2.28
N SER A 491 18.48 -1.06 2.42
CA SER A 491 17.44 -0.28 3.11
C SER A 491 16.19 0.00 2.27
N GLN A 492 16.06 -0.66 1.12
CA GLN A 492 14.83 -0.57 0.31
C GLN A 492 13.70 -1.23 1.12
N PRO A 493 12.55 -0.55 1.29
CA PRO A 493 11.37 -1.23 1.81
C PRO A 493 11.13 -2.43 0.91
N LEU A 494 11.05 -3.64 1.49
CA LEU A 494 10.49 -4.74 0.72
C LEU A 494 9.12 -4.25 0.27
N PRO A 495 8.82 -4.24 -1.03
CA PRO A 495 7.49 -3.88 -1.46
C PRO A 495 6.58 -4.85 -0.72
N ALA A 496 5.75 -4.30 0.16
CA ALA A 496 5.04 -5.09 1.14
C ALA A 496 4.11 -6.05 0.40
N ALA A 497 4.40 -7.35 0.51
CA ALA A 497 3.65 -8.37 -0.21
C ALA A 497 2.17 -8.31 0.18
N ARG A 498 1.27 -8.72 -0.73
CA ARG A 498 -0.20 -8.73 -0.55
C ARG A 498 -0.64 -9.55 0.67
N THR A 499 0.23 -10.43 1.16
CA THR A 499 0.04 -11.25 2.35
C THR A 499 0.54 -10.62 3.63
N ALA A 500 1.35 -9.56 3.59
CA ALA A 500 1.84 -8.91 4.79
C ALA A 500 0.70 -8.08 5.40
N ALA A 501 0.22 -8.46 6.58
CA ALA A 501 -0.69 -7.60 7.31
C ALA A 501 0.04 -6.27 7.60
N PRO A 502 -0.64 -5.13 7.57
CA PRO A 502 0.03 -3.85 7.86
C PRO A 502 0.75 -3.85 9.22
N GLY A 503 0.26 -4.64 10.19
CA GLY A 503 0.94 -4.88 11.47
C GLY A 503 2.26 -5.67 11.35
N ASP A 504 2.36 -6.61 10.41
CA ASP A 504 3.60 -7.34 10.12
C ASP A 504 4.62 -6.38 9.49
N VAL A 505 4.17 -5.54 8.54
CA VAL A 505 5.01 -4.51 7.91
C VAL A 505 5.53 -3.52 8.94
N PHE A 506 4.68 -3.07 9.88
CA PHE A 506 5.10 -2.21 10.98
C PHE A 506 6.13 -2.88 11.90
N THR A 507 5.90 -4.15 12.25
CA THR A 507 6.81 -4.90 13.14
C THR A 507 8.15 -5.15 12.48
N GLU A 508 8.14 -5.54 11.20
CA GLU A 508 9.33 -5.76 10.40
C GLU A 508 10.12 -4.46 10.18
N ASP A 509 9.45 -3.34 9.88
CA ASP A 509 10.10 -2.03 9.79
C ASP A 509 10.74 -1.63 11.12
N ARG A 510 10.03 -1.81 12.24
CA ARG A 510 10.54 -1.51 13.58
C ARG A 510 11.76 -2.36 13.93
N GLU A 511 11.70 -3.68 13.71
CA GLU A 511 12.80 -4.59 13.98
C GLU A 511 14.02 -4.26 13.13
N ARG A 512 13.81 -4.00 11.83
CA ARG A 512 14.88 -3.57 10.92
C ARG A 512 15.50 -2.28 11.39
N ALA A 513 14.71 -1.24 11.64
CA ALA A 513 15.20 0.06 12.08
C ALA A 513 16.05 -0.07 13.36
N ILE A 514 15.60 -0.86 14.35
CA ILE A 514 16.35 -1.09 15.58
C ILE A 514 17.64 -1.86 15.31
N VAL A 515 17.59 -2.96 14.55
CA VAL A 515 18.76 -3.78 14.24
C VAL A 515 19.80 -2.98 13.44
N PHE A 516 19.36 -2.22 12.43
CA PHE A 516 20.23 -1.34 11.65
C PHE A 516 20.81 -0.23 12.51
N GLY A 517 20.00 0.42 13.35
CA GLY A 517 20.48 1.43 14.30
C GLY A 517 21.58 0.89 15.21
N ILE A 518 21.37 -0.29 15.81
CA ILE A 518 22.37 -0.91 16.70
C ILE A 518 23.62 -1.32 15.92
N ALA A 519 23.47 -2.00 14.78
CA ALA A 519 24.59 -2.50 13.99
C ALA A 519 25.45 -1.35 13.43
N LEU A 520 24.82 -0.33 12.84
CA LEU A 520 25.52 0.80 12.25
C LEU A 520 26.05 1.74 13.31
N GLY A 521 25.29 2.01 14.36
CA GLY A 521 25.79 2.72 15.53
C GLY A 521 27.04 2.06 16.11
N GLY A 522 27.03 0.73 16.26
CA GLY A 522 28.21 -0.03 16.70
C GLY A 522 29.40 0.13 15.76
N ILE A 523 29.21 -0.04 14.45
CA ILE A 523 30.29 0.06 13.46
C ILE A 523 30.87 1.48 13.41
N PHE A 524 30.03 2.50 13.29
CA PHE A 524 30.48 3.90 13.26
C PHE A 524 31.12 4.33 14.57
N GLY A 525 30.60 3.87 15.70
CA GLY A 525 31.19 4.08 17.01
C GLY A 525 32.58 3.47 17.11
N ILE A 526 32.73 2.17 16.81
CA ILE A 526 34.02 1.48 16.89
C ILE A 526 35.05 2.13 15.95
N LEU A 527 34.67 2.40 14.69
CA LEU A 527 35.58 3.02 13.72
C LEU A 527 36.02 4.41 14.17
N SER A 528 35.08 5.26 14.59
CA SER A 528 35.37 6.63 15.02
C SER A 528 36.19 6.66 16.31
N GLY A 529 35.88 5.77 17.26
CA GLY A 529 36.61 5.66 18.51
C GLY A 529 38.04 5.15 18.32
N LEU A 530 38.25 4.19 17.40
CA LEU A 530 39.58 3.69 17.08
C LEU A 530 40.41 4.77 16.37
N VAL A 531 39.82 5.48 15.41
CA VAL A 531 40.46 6.62 14.74
C VAL A 531 40.84 7.70 15.76
N ALA A 532 39.87 8.20 16.52
CA ALA A 532 40.08 9.28 17.50
C ALA A 532 41.06 8.85 18.60
N GLY A 533 40.93 7.63 19.11
CA GLY A 533 41.79 7.11 20.17
C GLY A 533 43.24 6.91 19.73
N VAL A 534 43.47 6.47 18.48
CA VAL A 534 44.83 6.37 17.92
C VAL A 534 45.43 7.76 17.71
N VAL A 535 44.67 8.70 17.13
CA VAL A 535 45.15 10.07 16.88
C VAL A 535 45.52 10.77 18.20
N VAL A 536 44.61 10.75 19.18
CA VAL A 536 44.84 11.38 20.49
C VAL A 536 45.90 10.62 21.29
N GLY A 537 45.92 9.29 21.21
CA GLY A 537 46.92 8.46 21.89
C GLY A 537 48.35 8.73 21.42
N LEU A 538 48.53 8.97 20.11
CA LEU A 538 49.82 9.36 19.53
C LEU A 538 50.25 10.78 19.94
N LEU A 539 49.30 11.68 20.19
CA LEU A 539 49.56 13.09 20.55
C LEU A 539 49.78 13.31 22.06
N SER A 540 49.04 12.58 22.89
CA SER A 540 48.88 12.89 24.33
C SER A 540 49.09 11.68 25.25
N GLY A 541 49.47 10.52 24.69
CA GLY A 541 49.74 9.30 25.44
C GLY A 541 48.57 8.30 25.42
N PHE A 542 48.93 7.01 25.53
CA PHE A 542 48.01 5.88 25.32
C PHE A 542 46.77 5.89 26.23
N ALA A 543 46.94 6.20 27.52
CA ALA A 543 45.83 6.24 28.47
C ALA A 543 44.79 7.32 28.08
N PHE A 544 45.25 8.48 27.61
CA PHE A 544 44.39 9.58 27.19
C PHE A 544 43.66 9.24 25.87
N GLY A 545 44.36 8.58 24.95
CA GLY A 545 43.79 8.06 23.70
C GLY A 545 42.68 7.03 23.94
N LEU A 546 42.84 6.11 24.89
CA LEU A 546 41.81 5.12 25.21
C LEU A 546 40.53 5.77 25.76
N VAL A 547 40.66 6.73 26.69
CA VAL A 547 39.51 7.43 27.26
C VAL A 547 38.78 8.23 26.18
N PHE A 548 39.53 9.01 25.38
CA PHE A 548 38.94 9.83 24.32
C PHE A 548 38.30 8.99 23.22
N GLY A 549 38.97 7.91 22.79
CA GLY A 549 38.44 6.98 21.79
C GLY A 549 37.15 6.28 22.25
N SER A 550 37.06 5.91 23.53
CA SER A 550 35.85 5.31 24.10
C SER A 550 34.68 6.29 24.13
N ILE A 551 34.92 7.54 24.52
CA ILE A 551 33.91 8.61 24.50
C ILE A 551 33.47 8.88 23.05
N ALA A 552 34.42 9.01 22.12
CA ALA A 552 34.12 9.20 20.71
C ALA A 552 33.31 8.03 20.13
N ALA A 553 33.63 6.78 20.50
CA ALA A 553 32.87 5.62 20.07
C ALA A 553 31.43 5.66 20.56
N LEU A 554 31.23 5.97 21.85
CA LEU A 554 29.90 6.02 22.43
C LEU A 554 29.06 7.16 21.84
N VAL A 555 29.64 8.36 21.72
CA VAL A 555 28.94 9.53 21.19
C VAL A 555 28.61 9.34 19.72
N VAL A 556 29.60 9.04 18.88
CA VAL A 556 29.37 8.87 17.44
C VAL A 556 28.50 7.65 17.18
N GLY A 557 28.71 6.55 17.90
CA GLY A 557 27.92 5.34 17.75
C GLY A 557 26.46 5.52 18.16
N SER A 558 26.20 6.24 19.26
CA SER A 558 24.82 6.53 19.69
C SER A 558 24.11 7.46 18.70
N VAL A 559 24.79 8.48 18.22
CA VAL A 559 24.22 9.43 17.26
C VAL A 559 24.00 8.77 15.90
N ALA A 560 24.98 8.02 15.38
CA ALA A 560 24.83 7.26 14.15
C ALA A 560 23.73 6.21 14.28
N GLY A 561 23.70 5.46 15.38
CA GLY A 561 22.69 4.43 15.61
C GLY A 561 21.28 5.00 15.75
N PHE A 562 21.14 6.18 16.36
CA PHE A 562 19.87 6.91 16.36
C PHE A 562 19.45 7.27 14.94
N VAL A 563 20.33 7.88 14.14
CA VAL A 563 20.04 8.33 12.78
C VAL A 563 19.70 7.18 11.83
N PHE A 564 20.47 6.09 11.88
CA PHE A 564 20.22 4.90 11.07
C PHE A 564 19.04 4.07 11.56
N GLY A 565 18.62 4.27 12.81
CA GLY A 565 17.43 3.66 13.38
C GLY A 565 16.16 4.47 13.18
N LEU A 566 16.20 5.60 12.44
CA LEU A 566 15.00 6.37 12.07
C LEU A 566 14.26 5.69 10.91
N GLY A 567 13.47 4.66 11.24
CA GLY A 567 12.43 4.12 10.35
C GLY A 567 11.06 4.76 10.63
N PRO A 568 10.10 4.71 9.69
CA PRO A 568 8.75 5.25 9.90
C PRO A 568 8.06 4.71 11.17
N ALA A 569 8.24 3.43 11.49
CA ALA A 569 7.67 2.83 12.71
C ALA A 569 8.27 3.42 13.99
N VAL A 570 9.57 3.69 13.98
CA VAL A 570 10.29 4.31 15.10
C VAL A 570 9.89 5.78 15.23
N GLU A 571 9.81 6.51 14.12
CA GLU A 571 9.34 7.90 14.08
C GLU A 571 7.94 8.03 14.67
N LEU A 572 7.01 7.15 14.26
CA LEU A 572 5.63 7.13 14.78
C LEU A 572 5.61 6.92 16.29
N ALA A 573 6.38 5.93 16.79
CA ALA A 573 6.44 5.63 18.21
C ALA A 573 6.97 6.83 19.05
N TRP A 574 7.95 7.57 18.53
CA TRP A 574 8.45 8.77 19.20
C TRP A 574 7.45 9.93 19.16
N MET A 575 6.73 10.11 18.05
CA MET A 575 5.67 11.12 17.96
C MET A 575 4.53 10.81 18.93
N GLU A 576 4.07 9.55 18.98
CA GLU A 576 3.08 9.10 19.97
C GLU A 576 3.57 9.36 21.40
N ARG A 577 4.85 9.10 21.68
CA ARG A 577 5.45 9.38 23.00
C ARG A 577 5.50 10.87 23.31
N PHE A 578 5.88 11.70 22.34
CA PHE A 578 5.93 13.16 22.48
C PHE A 578 4.54 13.75 22.74
N LEU A 579 3.52 13.26 22.02
CA LEU A 579 2.12 13.59 22.24
C LEU A 579 1.64 13.16 23.63
N ALA A 580 2.01 11.94 24.07
CA ALA A 580 1.66 11.44 25.40
C ALA A 580 2.24 12.31 26.53
N LEU A 581 3.47 12.82 26.38
CA LEU A 581 4.08 13.77 27.32
C LEU A 581 3.31 15.11 27.40
N ARG A 582 2.54 15.45 26.36
CA ARG A 582 1.68 16.64 26.29
C ARG A 582 0.21 16.35 26.63
N GLY A 583 -0.08 15.18 27.21
CA GLY A 583 -1.43 14.78 27.64
C GLY A 583 -2.29 14.14 26.55
N VAL A 584 -1.74 13.87 25.36
CA VAL A 584 -2.46 13.26 24.24
C VAL A 584 -2.06 11.79 24.11
N THR A 585 -2.87 10.88 24.67
CA THR A 585 -2.63 9.44 24.64
C THR A 585 -3.30 8.81 23.42
N VAL A 586 -2.54 8.64 22.34
CA VAL A 586 -2.96 7.89 21.15
C VAL A 586 -1.88 6.93 20.73
N ARG A 587 -2.28 5.70 20.37
CA ARG A 587 -1.42 4.71 19.71
C ARG A 587 -2.11 4.32 18.42
N PHE A 588 -1.61 4.81 17.29
CA PHE A 588 -2.25 4.69 15.99
C PHE A 588 -2.27 3.25 15.49
N MET A 589 -1.19 2.49 15.67
CA MET A 589 -1.19 1.09 15.22
C MET A 589 -2.23 0.21 15.95
N PRO A 590 -2.31 0.21 17.29
CA PRO A 590 -3.41 -0.45 18.00
C PRO A 590 -4.78 0.05 17.58
N LEU A 591 -4.96 1.36 17.39
CA LEU A 591 -6.23 1.94 16.94
C LEU A 591 -6.65 1.38 15.57
N LEU A 592 -5.76 1.39 14.59
CA LEU A 592 -6.02 0.89 13.24
C LEU A 592 -6.27 -0.62 13.22
N GLN A 593 -5.53 -1.37 14.04
CA GLN A 593 -5.72 -2.81 14.19
C GLN A 593 -7.07 -3.13 14.83
N THR A 594 -7.44 -2.46 15.92
CA THR A 594 -8.77 -2.62 16.52
C THR A 594 -9.86 -2.23 15.51
N ALA A 595 -9.69 -1.14 14.76
CA ALA A 595 -10.66 -0.74 13.75
C ALA A 595 -10.78 -1.75 12.58
N LEU A 596 -9.69 -2.43 12.23
CA LEU A 596 -9.70 -3.54 11.27
C LEU A 596 -10.44 -4.77 11.85
N GLU A 597 -10.13 -5.16 13.08
CA GLU A 597 -10.79 -6.29 13.77
C GLU A 597 -12.29 -6.06 13.92
N LYS A 598 -12.68 -4.83 14.28
CA LYS A 598 -14.08 -4.38 14.41
C LYS A 598 -14.76 -4.08 13.06
N GLN A 599 -14.10 -4.33 11.93
CA GLN A 599 -14.63 -4.14 10.57
C GLN A 599 -15.03 -2.69 10.23
N VAL A 600 -14.44 -1.70 10.88
CA VAL A 600 -14.56 -0.28 10.55
C VAL A 600 -13.57 0.08 9.44
N LEU A 601 -12.37 -0.48 9.51
CA LEU A 601 -11.38 -0.47 8.45
C LEU A 601 -11.34 -1.84 7.74
N ARG A 602 -10.81 -1.83 6.51
CA ARG A 602 -10.45 -3.01 5.74
C ARG A 602 -8.97 -2.94 5.37
N GLN A 603 -8.37 -4.09 5.14
CA GLN A 603 -7.02 -4.17 4.60
C GLN A 603 -7.08 -4.09 3.07
N ALA A 604 -6.19 -3.29 2.48
CA ALA A 604 -5.93 -3.24 1.04
C ALA A 604 -4.42 -3.41 0.83
N GLY A 605 -3.97 -4.67 0.69
CA GLY A 605 -2.53 -4.99 0.68
C GLY A 605 -1.87 -4.60 2.01
N ALA A 606 -0.85 -3.75 1.94
CA ALA A 606 -0.06 -3.29 3.10
C ALA A 606 -0.61 -2.04 3.80
N VAL A 607 -1.74 -1.51 3.32
CA VAL A 607 -2.37 -0.29 3.82
C VAL A 607 -3.75 -0.57 4.38
N TYR A 608 -4.27 0.37 5.17
CA TYR A 608 -5.65 0.34 5.65
C TYR A 608 -6.53 1.21 4.77
N GLN A 609 -7.79 0.86 4.61
CA GLN A 609 -8.81 1.72 4.01
C GLN A 609 -10.05 1.71 4.90
N PHE A 610 -10.86 2.77 4.89
CA PHE A 610 -12.19 2.69 5.49
C PHE A 610 -13.01 1.62 4.77
N ARG A 611 -13.77 0.81 5.52
CA ARG A 611 -14.62 -0.22 4.90
C ARG A 611 -15.63 0.39 3.93
N HIS A 612 -16.09 1.61 4.25
CA HIS A 612 -17.05 2.36 3.45
C HIS A 612 -16.56 3.79 3.24
N ALA A 613 -16.49 4.23 1.98
CA ALA A 613 -16.15 5.61 1.62
C ALA A 613 -17.10 6.62 2.31
N ALA A 614 -18.40 6.32 2.36
CA ALA A 614 -19.39 7.16 3.05
C ALA A 614 -19.11 7.32 4.55
N LEU A 615 -18.48 6.32 5.20
CA LEU A 615 -18.07 6.43 6.60
C LEU A 615 -16.89 7.39 6.75
N GLN A 616 -15.90 7.29 5.86
CA GLN A 616 -14.77 8.23 5.83
C GLN A 616 -15.27 9.66 5.59
N ASP A 617 -16.14 9.87 4.62
CA ASP A 617 -16.67 11.19 4.27
C ASP A 617 -17.45 11.79 5.46
N LEU A 618 -18.25 10.97 6.15
CA LEU A 618 -18.95 11.37 7.37
C LEU A 618 -17.99 11.77 8.51
N LEU A 619 -16.94 10.98 8.72
CA LEU A 619 -15.94 11.24 9.76
C LEU A 619 -15.08 12.47 9.42
N ALA A 620 -14.74 12.67 8.15
CA ALA A 620 -14.00 13.83 7.66
C ALA A 620 -14.80 15.15 7.81
N ALA A 621 -16.13 15.07 7.68
CA ALA A 621 -17.03 16.20 7.87
C ALA A 621 -17.25 16.59 9.35
N THR A 622 -16.79 15.76 10.30
CA THR A 622 -16.88 16.05 11.74
C THR A 622 -15.81 17.07 12.13
N GLU A 623 -16.11 18.00 13.06
CA GLU A 623 -15.14 19.03 13.46
C GLU A 623 -13.84 18.38 13.97
N PRO A 624 -12.67 18.86 13.49
CA PRO A 624 -11.40 18.24 13.81
C PRO A 624 -10.97 18.54 15.23
N VAL A 625 -10.38 17.55 15.87
CA VAL A 625 -9.59 17.78 17.08
C VAL A 625 -8.32 18.54 16.71
N GLN A 626 -8.11 19.68 17.37
CA GLN A 626 -6.79 20.29 17.38
C GLN A 626 -5.86 19.43 18.24
N ILE A 627 -4.73 19.01 17.68
CA ILE A 627 -3.63 18.42 18.46
C ILE A 627 -2.96 19.56 19.26
N LYS A 628 -3.70 20.12 20.21
CA LYS A 628 -3.19 21.08 21.18
C LYS A 628 -3.11 20.35 22.50
N GLY A 629 -1.88 19.99 22.89
CA GLY A 629 -1.61 19.72 24.29
C GLY A 629 -2.03 20.95 25.09
N THR A 630 -2.77 20.73 26.18
CA THR A 630 -3.21 21.77 27.11
C THR A 630 -2.02 22.63 27.52
N GLY A 631 -1.90 23.80 26.90
CA GLY A 631 -0.96 24.84 27.25
C GLY A 631 -1.76 26.00 27.84
N ALA A 632 -1.66 26.14 29.16
CA ALA A 632 -2.08 27.28 29.98
C ALA A 632 -3.55 27.72 29.86
N SER A 633 -4.34 27.32 30.86
CA SER A 633 -5.38 28.20 31.40
C SER A 633 -4.72 29.48 31.91
N SER A 634 -4.81 30.56 31.15
CA SER A 634 -4.74 31.92 31.66
C SER A 634 -6.16 32.46 31.72
N GLY A 635 -6.69 32.61 32.93
CA GLY A 635 -8.04 33.05 33.23
C GLY A 635 -8.48 32.49 34.57
#